data_AF-A0A4P1QUW2-F1
#
_entry.id   AF-A0A4P1QUW2-F1
#
_cell.length_a   1.000
_cell.length_b   1.000
_cell.length_c   1.000
_cell.angle_alpha   90.00
_cell.angle_beta   90.00
_cell.angle_gamma   90.00
#
_symmetry.space_group_name_H-M   'P 1'
#
loop_
_entity.id
_entity.type
_entity.pdbx_description
1 polymer ?
#
loop_
_entity_poly.entity_id
_entity_poly.type
_entity_poly.pdbx_seq_one_letter_code
_entity_poly.pdbx_strand_id
1 'polypeptide(L)'
;MLITMVKSISEFSTYVTFNSHENKAKYVIPSNYLIHFRKPSRTTLLSSNFDVPRCSIIVNATTLLTDTVNNNVNTKIGKFCEVGNLRNAMELLKKSKKSELDLNTYCSILQLCAENKCSKEGKMVHSIISSNGVPIEGVLGAKLVFMYVSCGDLREGRKIFDQILNDKVFLWNLMMSEYAKIGDYSQSIYLFKKMQRLGIEGNSYTFSCILKCFAASGKAGQCKRIHGYIYKLGLGSYNTVVNSLISAYFKCGGVDSAHQLFDELSDRDVVSWNSMISGCVMNGVSHTGLEFFIQMLVLRVGVDLATLVNALVACANIGSLSLGRALHAQGVKACFSREVMFNNTLLDMYSKCGNLEGAIQVFEKMGQTTVVSWTSTIAAYVREGQYDDAIRLFYEMESQGIIRPDIYTLTSVLHACACSNSLDKGRDVHNYIRKNNLTTVLPVSNALIDMYAKCGSMEEAHSVFSQVQVKDIVSWNTMIGGYSRNSLPNEALKLFAEMQQGLRPDGITMACVLPACGSVAALERGREIHGHALRNDYSSDLHVANALVDMYAKCGSLVQAQALFDMIPRKDLISWTVMIGGYGMHGFGNEAISTFEKMRTAGIEPDEISFTSILYACSHSGLLNEGWELFNSMKSQSNFEPKLEHYACMVDLLARTGNLSKAYSFIKTMPIKPDATVWGALLCGCRIHRDVELAEKVAEHVFELEPENTGYYVLLANIYAEAEKWEEVKKLREKIGKRGLRKSPGSSWIEVKGKFSVFVAGDTSHPQAKMINSLLKEFRMKMKTEGYSPKMRYALINADDMVKEVVLCGHSEKLAMAFGILNLPPWRTIRVTKNLRVCGDCHEMAKFMSKTTEREIILRDSNRFHHFKDGLCSCNGFW
;
A
#
# COMPACT_ATOMS: atom_id res chain seq x y z
N MET A 1 23.38 -20.14 19.75
CA MET A 1 23.73 -19.54 18.45
C MET A 1 23.73 -20.61 17.37
N LEU A 2 24.83 -21.29 17.03
CA LEU A 2 24.84 -22.35 15.98
C LEU A 2 23.73 -23.42 16.17
N ILE A 3 23.53 -23.95 17.38
CA ILE A 3 22.44 -24.89 17.68
C ILE A 3 21.04 -24.25 17.47
N THR A 4 20.89 -22.97 17.81
CA THR A 4 19.65 -22.19 17.65
C THR A 4 19.36 -21.92 16.17
N MET A 5 20.40 -21.61 15.40
CA MET A 5 20.36 -21.38 13.95
C MET A 5 19.95 -22.64 13.19
N VAL A 6 20.61 -23.77 13.47
CA VAL A 6 20.31 -25.06 12.83
C VAL A 6 18.88 -25.51 13.13
N LYS A 7 18.40 -25.33 14.37
CA LYS A 7 16.99 -25.61 14.72
C LYS A 7 16.01 -24.73 13.96
N SER A 8 16.19 -23.40 13.98
CA SER A 8 15.28 -22.48 13.29
C SER A 8 15.24 -22.72 11.78
N ILE A 9 16.37 -23.03 11.13
CA ILE A 9 16.39 -23.39 9.70
C ILE A 9 15.71 -24.72 9.43
N SER A 10 15.90 -25.73 10.29
CA SER A 10 15.23 -27.03 10.12
C SER A 10 13.70 -26.91 10.19
N GLU A 11 13.17 -25.99 11.01
CA GLU A 11 11.73 -25.71 11.10
C GLU A 11 11.19 -25.11 9.79
N PHE A 12 11.85 -24.12 9.19
CA PHE A 12 11.44 -23.52 7.91
C PHE A 12 11.59 -24.47 6.69
N SER A 13 12.55 -25.41 6.73
CA SER A 13 12.76 -26.36 5.62
C SER A 13 11.56 -27.27 5.32
N THR A 14 10.57 -27.33 6.22
CA THR A 14 9.38 -28.16 6.06
C THR A 14 8.26 -27.53 5.22
N TYR A 15 8.34 -26.23 4.89
CA TYR A 15 7.22 -25.48 4.28
C TYR A 15 7.46 -24.95 2.85
N VAL A 16 8.62 -25.19 2.22
CA VAL A 16 8.91 -24.71 0.86
C VAL A 16 9.34 -25.84 -0.07
N THR A 17 8.37 -26.58 -0.60
CA THR A 17 8.58 -27.43 -1.78
C THR A 17 8.37 -26.61 -3.05
N PHE A 18 9.46 -26.04 -3.59
CA PHE A 18 9.46 -25.59 -4.99
C PHE A 18 9.83 -26.76 -5.92
N ASN A 19 8.95 -27.04 -6.88
CA ASN A 19 9.24 -27.99 -7.97
C ASN A 19 10.24 -27.36 -8.94
N SER A 20 11.51 -27.76 -8.86
CA SER A 20 12.41 -27.80 -10.00
C SER A 20 13.13 -29.15 -10.02
N HIS A 21 13.18 -29.77 -11.20
CA HIS A 21 13.89 -31.01 -11.40
C HIS A 21 15.41 -30.79 -11.38
N GLU A 22 16.14 -31.83 -10.94
CA GLU A 22 17.60 -32.00 -11.13
C GLU A 22 18.56 -31.01 -10.43
N ASN A 23 18.77 -31.20 -9.12
CA ASN A 23 20.05 -31.72 -8.59
C ASN A 23 20.05 -31.91 -7.07
N LYS A 24 19.94 -33.17 -6.59
CA LYS A 24 20.05 -33.50 -5.15
C LYS A 24 21.48 -33.84 -4.75
N ALA A 25 22.33 -32.83 -4.55
CA ALA A 25 23.59 -32.97 -3.82
C ALA A 25 23.32 -32.95 -2.30
N LYS A 26 23.24 -34.12 -1.66
CA LYS A 26 23.10 -34.23 -0.20
C LYS A 26 24.41 -33.82 0.49
N TYR A 27 24.47 -32.63 1.07
CA TYR A 27 25.52 -32.29 2.04
C TYR A 27 25.24 -32.98 3.39
N VAL A 28 25.79 -34.19 3.53
CA VAL A 28 25.84 -34.91 4.82
C VAL A 28 26.92 -34.27 5.68
N ILE A 29 26.55 -33.69 6.82
CA ILE A 29 27.52 -33.22 7.83
C ILE A 29 28.14 -34.45 8.50
N PRO A 30 29.45 -34.70 8.41
CA PRO A 30 30.07 -35.86 9.04
C PRO A 30 30.14 -35.68 10.56
N SER A 31 29.28 -36.38 11.28
CA SER A 31 29.36 -36.52 12.73
C SER A 31 30.51 -37.47 13.10
N ASN A 32 31.73 -36.94 13.25
CA ASN A 32 32.81 -37.52 14.08
C ASN A 32 34.09 -36.68 14.01
N TYR A 33 34.38 -35.89 15.05
CA TYR A 33 35.76 -35.59 15.48
C TYR A 33 35.77 -35.18 16.97
N LEU A 34 35.64 -36.19 17.83
CA LEU A 34 36.15 -36.14 19.20
C LEU A 34 37.64 -36.55 19.14
N ILE A 35 38.58 -35.64 19.45
CA ILE A 35 39.95 -35.98 19.89
C ILE A 35 40.54 -34.86 20.76
N HIS A 36 40.93 -35.28 21.97
CA HIS A 36 41.85 -34.73 22.97
C HIS A 36 42.34 -33.26 22.95
N PHE A 37 42.14 -32.62 24.10
CA PHE A 37 42.90 -31.46 24.58
C PHE A 37 44.40 -31.76 24.73
N ARG A 38 45.25 -30.85 24.24
CA ARG A 38 46.63 -30.65 24.72
C ARG A 38 46.87 -29.16 25.01
N LYS A 39 47.23 -28.86 26.27
CA LYS A 39 48.16 -27.75 26.66
C LYS A 39 49.60 -28.34 26.61
N PRO A 40 50.72 -27.58 26.59
CA PRO A 40 50.96 -26.16 26.92
C PRO A 40 50.96 -25.29 25.63
N SER A 41 51.52 -24.07 25.47
CA SER A 41 52.56 -23.30 26.19
C SER A 41 52.37 -21.78 26.09
N ARG A 42 53.25 -21.01 26.75
CA ARG A 42 53.52 -19.58 26.46
C ARG A 42 54.82 -19.45 25.66
N THR A 43 54.81 -18.74 24.53
CA THR A 43 55.99 -18.02 24.04
C THR A 43 55.61 -16.86 23.12
N THR A 44 56.08 -15.66 23.50
CA THR A 44 56.48 -14.51 22.67
C THR A 44 55.67 -14.12 21.42
N LEU A 45 55.05 -12.93 21.54
CA LEU A 45 54.66 -12.01 20.48
C LEU A 45 55.65 -11.95 19.30
N LEU A 46 55.11 -12.05 18.08
CA LEU A 46 55.68 -11.44 16.88
C LEU A 46 54.53 -10.79 16.08
N SER A 47 54.34 -9.49 16.29
CA SER A 47 53.41 -8.66 15.53
C SER A 47 54.06 -8.26 14.20
N SER A 48 53.56 -8.79 13.09
CA SER A 48 53.94 -8.32 11.75
C SER A 48 53.21 -7.00 11.43
N ASN A 49 53.78 -5.88 11.89
CA ASN A 49 53.33 -4.56 11.49
C ASN A 49 53.52 -4.36 9.99
N PHE A 50 52.49 -3.86 9.32
CA PHE A 50 52.64 -3.05 8.12
C PHE A 50 51.94 -1.71 8.35
N ASP A 51 52.63 -0.86 9.10
CA ASP A 51 52.23 0.53 9.32
C ASP A 51 52.36 1.31 8.00
N VAL A 52 51.26 1.93 7.57
CA VAL A 52 51.29 2.98 6.56
C VAL A 52 51.94 4.22 7.21
N PRO A 53 53.02 4.83 6.65
CA PRO A 53 53.73 5.91 7.34
C PRO A 53 52.89 7.17 7.50
N ARG A 54 52.28 7.35 8.69
CA ARG A 54 51.85 8.67 9.17
C ARG A 54 53.08 9.43 9.67
N CYS A 55 53.67 10.25 8.81
CA CYS A 55 54.76 11.13 9.21
C CYS A 55 54.21 12.38 9.91
N SER A 56 53.81 12.23 11.18
CA SER A 56 53.50 13.36 12.07
C SER A 56 54.72 13.67 12.95
N ILE A 57 55.68 14.42 12.39
CA ILE A 57 56.84 14.89 13.13
C ILE A 57 56.48 16.20 13.85
N ILE A 58 56.25 16.11 15.16
CA ILE A 58 56.38 17.25 16.06
C ILE A 58 57.86 17.33 16.44
N VAL A 59 58.56 18.35 15.92
CA VAL A 59 59.90 18.74 16.41
C VAL A 59 59.81 20.14 16.99
N ASN A 60 60.30 20.26 18.22
CA ASN A 60 60.33 21.52 18.96
C ASN A 60 61.25 22.56 18.29
N ALA A 61 61.02 23.82 18.65
CA ALA A 61 61.81 24.95 18.18
C ALA A 61 63.28 24.91 18.66
N THR A 62 64.05 25.88 18.17
CA THR A 62 65.44 26.24 18.52
C THR A 62 66.58 25.36 18.00
N THR A 63 67.09 25.73 16.82
CA THR A 63 68.53 26.03 16.67
C THR A 63 68.74 27.06 15.55
N LEU A 64 69.75 27.92 15.74
CA LEU A 64 70.05 29.11 14.92
C LEU A 64 71.21 28.83 13.95
N LEU A 65 71.20 29.52 12.79
CA LEU A 65 72.35 29.92 11.95
C LEU A 65 73.26 28.78 11.42
N THR A 66 73.59 28.66 10.13
CA THR A 66 74.17 29.68 9.22
C THR A 66 74.03 29.30 7.74
N ASP A 67 74.11 30.32 6.88
CA ASP A 67 74.54 30.38 5.46
C ASP A 67 74.69 29.06 4.66
N THR A 68 74.00 28.92 3.51
CA THR A 68 74.46 29.60 2.29
C THR A 68 73.38 29.75 1.21
N VAL A 69 73.66 30.61 0.22
CA VAL A 69 72.74 31.10 -0.82
C VAL A 69 72.01 30.00 -1.60
N ASN A 70 70.67 29.99 -1.53
CA ASN A 70 69.85 29.81 -2.73
C ASN A 70 68.51 30.56 -2.60
N ASN A 71 68.44 31.77 -3.13
CA ASN A 71 67.33 32.71 -2.91
C ASN A 71 66.13 32.46 -3.86
N ASN A 72 65.90 31.19 -4.21
CA ASN A 72 64.92 30.77 -5.22
C ASN A 72 63.49 30.77 -4.64
N VAL A 73 62.56 31.47 -5.30
CA VAL A 73 61.16 31.59 -4.86
C VAL A 73 60.45 30.22 -4.79
N ASN A 74 60.78 29.31 -5.70
CA ASN A 74 60.23 27.95 -5.74
C ASN A 74 60.47 27.18 -4.44
N THR A 75 61.66 27.29 -3.83
CA THR A 75 61.97 26.56 -2.59
C THR A 75 61.23 27.11 -1.38
N LYS A 76 60.90 28.42 -1.37
CA LYS A 76 60.06 29.04 -0.33
C LYS A 76 58.61 28.61 -0.47
N ILE A 77 58.07 28.59 -1.69
CA ILE A 77 56.70 28.12 -1.95
C ILE A 77 56.56 26.63 -1.64
N GLY A 78 57.54 25.80 -2.05
CA GLY A 78 57.59 24.37 -1.71
C GLY A 78 57.50 24.12 -0.21
N LYS A 79 58.32 24.82 0.60
CA LYS A 79 58.26 24.74 2.08
C LYS A 79 56.90 25.17 2.65
N PHE A 80 56.25 26.19 2.08
CA PHE A 80 54.89 26.55 2.52
C PHE A 80 53.86 25.48 2.14
N CYS A 81 54.02 24.79 1.01
CA CYS A 81 53.18 23.65 0.65
C CYS A 81 53.38 22.45 1.58
N GLU A 82 54.62 22.11 1.93
CA GLU A 82 54.97 21.02 2.87
C GLU A 82 54.38 21.25 4.28
N VAL A 83 54.35 22.50 4.75
CA VAL A 83 53.76 22.89 6.04
C VAL A 83 52.24 23.16 5.93
N GLY A 84 51.62 22.90 4.77
CA GLY A 84 50.18 23.05 4.53
C GLY A 84 49.68 24.50 4.50
N ASN A 85 50.57 25.50 4.48
CA ASN A 85 50.23 26.93 4.54
C ASN A 85 49.90 27.48 3.14
N LEU A 86 48.70 27.13 2.66
CA LEU A 86 48.20 27.52 1.35
C LEU A 86 48.15 29.05 1.16
N ARG A 87 47.85 29.81 2.22
CA ARG A 87 47.76 31.28 2.15
C ARG A 87 49.10 31.90 1.77
N ASN A 88 50.18 31.55 2.47
CA ASN A 88 51.50 32.13 2.22
C ASN A 88 52.08 31.65 0.88
N ALA A 89 51.82 30.40 0.49
CA ALA A 89 52.15 29.90 -0.85
C ALA A 89 51.45 30.71 -1.96
N MET A 90 50.15 30.98 -1.81
CA MET A 90 49.36 31.78 -2.75
C MET A 90 49.75 33.26 -2.76
N GLU A 91 50.13 33.85 -1.63
CA GLU A 91 50.61 35.25 -1.58
C GLU A 91 51.97 35.43 -2.26
N LEU A 92 52.87 34.44 -2.18
CA LEU A 92 54.14 34.46 -2.92
C LEU A 92 53.94 34.21 -4.42
N LEU A 93 53.07 33.26 -4.81
CA LEU A 93 52.75 32.98 -6.21
C LEU A 93 52.22 34.21 -6.96
N LYS A 94 51.47 35.08 -6.27
CA LYS A 94 50.96 36.36 -6.83
C LYS A 94 52.05 37.43 -7.02
N LYS A 95 53.18 37.32 -6.33
CA LYS A 95 54.26 38.33 -6.30
C LYS A 95 55.46 37.96 -7.19
N SER A 96 55.62 36.69 -7.53
CA SER A 96 56.69 36.17 -8.40
C SER A 96 56.49 36.52 -9.88
N LYS A 97 57.60 36.73 -10.61
CA LYS A 97 57.59 36.97 -12.06
C LYS A 97 57.52 35.66 -12.84
N LYS A 98 57.00 35.72 -14.07
CA LYS A 98 56.84 34.57 -14.99
C LYS A 98 58.11 33.72 -15.20
N SER A 99 59.29 34.33 -15.15
CA SER A 99 60.60 33.67 -15.32
C SER A 99 61.14 32.99 -14.06
N GLU A 100 60.48 33.14 -12.90
CA GLU A 100 60.99 32.69 -11.60
C GLU A 100 60.32 31.40 -11.09
N LEU A 101 59.27 30.90 -11.76
CA LEU A 101 58.45 29.77 -11.29
C LEU A 101 58.67 28.49 -12.10
N ASP A 102 58.88 27.38 -11.41
CA ASP A 102 59.02 26.04 -12.01
C ASP A 102 57.70 25.24 -12.01
N LEU A 103 57.69 24.17 -12.80
CA LEU A 103 56.53 23.28 -12.95
C LEU A 103 56.13 22.59 -11.63
N ASN A 104 57.13 22.26 -10.80
CA ASN A 104 56.96 21.56 -9.53
C ASN A 104 56.20 22.43 -8.53
N THR A 105 56.51 23.72 -8.48
CA THR A 105 55.87 24.71 -7.62
C THR A 105 54.38 24.82 -7.92
N TYR A 106 53.97 24.90 -9.19
CA TYR A 106 52.57 24.83 -9.56
C TYR A 106 51.92 23.50 -9.14
N CYS A 107 52.60 22.37 -9.34
CA CYS A 107 52.08 21.05 -8.97
C CYS A 107 51.86 20.90 -7.46
N SER A 108 52.75 21.44 -6.63
CA SER A 108 52.65 21.41 -5.16
C SER A 108 51.49 22.26 -4.64
N ILE A 109 51.28 23.47 -5.18
CA ILE A 109 50.12 24.30 -4.78
C ILE A 109 48.81 23.64 -5.24
N LEU A 110 48.75 23.10 -6.47
CA LEU A 110 47.55 22.40 -6.97
C LEU A 110 47.21 21.17 -6.14
N GLN A 111 48.21 20.41 -5.68
CA GLN A 111 48.02 19.30 -4.75
C GLN A 111 47.41 19.78 -3.43
N LEU A 112 47.97 20.82 -2.82
CA LEU A 112 47.47 21.38 -1.56
C LEU A 112 46.06 21.98 -1.69
N CYS A 113 45.74 22.60 -2.83
CA CYS A 113 44.38 23.04 -3.15
C CYS A 113 43.40 21.87 -3.25
N ALA A 114 43.81 20.74 -3.82
CA ALA A 114 42.98 19.54 -3.95
C ALA A 114 42.69 18.90 -2.58
N GLU A 115 43.73 18.76 -1.75
CA GLU A 115 43.64 18.18 -0.40
C GLU A 115 42.76 19.02 0.53
N ASN A 116 42.89 20.34 0.47
CA ASN A 116 42.05 21.28 1.24
C ASN A 116 40.69 21.61 0.57
N LYS A 117 40.39 21.05 -0.61
CA LYS A 117 39.18 21.31 -1.42
C LYS A 117 38.95 22.80 -1.76
N CYS A 118 40.05 23.55 -1.92
CA CYS A 118 40.07 25.00 -2.16
C CYS A 118 39.84 25.37 -3.64
N SER A 119 38.58 25.29 -4.09
CA SER A 119 38.20 25.54 -5.50
C SER A 119 38.58 26.93 -6.02
N LYS A 120 38.49 27.99 -5.18
CA LYS A 120 38.78 29.38 -5.61
C LYS A 120 40.27 29.59 -5.86
N GLU A 121 41.08 29.12 -4.92
CA GLU A 121 42.54 29.18 -4.96
C GLU A 121 43.05 28.33 -6.12
N GLY A 122 42.54 27.11 -6.30
CA GLY A 122 42.87 26.24 -7.43
C GLY A 122 42.53 26.86 -8.81
N LYS A 123 41.36 27.50 -8.94
CA LYS A 123 40.98 28.27 -10.15
C LYS A 123 41.92 29.46 -10.39
N MET A 124 42.37 30.13 -9.34
CA MET A 124 43.34 31.22 -9.44
C MET A 124 44.72 30.71 -9.91
N VAL A 125 45.20 29.59 -9.39
CA VAL A 125 46.45 28.95 -9.84
C VAL A 125 46.35 28.56 -11.32
N HIS A 126 45.24 27.96 -11.75
CA HIS A 126 45.01 27.61 -13.15
C HIS A 126 44.99 28.84 -14.08
N SER A 127 44.39 29.95 -13.63
CA SER A 127 44.43 31.22 -14.36
C SER A 127 45.87 31.75 -14.51
N ILE A 128 46.69 31.68 -13.45
CA ILE A 128 48.10 32.11 -13.47
C ILE A 128 48.95 31.23 -14.43
N ILE A 129 48.74 29.91 -14.40
CA ILE A 129 49.36 28.95 -15.34
C ILE A 129 49.04 29.34 -16.79
N SER A 130 47.76 29.61 -17.06
CA SER A 130 47.27 29.97 -18.39
C SER A 130 47.80 31.32 -18.87
N SER A 131 47.80 32.36 -18.01
CA SER A 131 48.40 33.67 -18.34
C SER A 131 49.91 33.61 -18.54
N ASN A 132 50.58 32.67 -17.86
CA ASN A 132 52.00 32.43 -18.06
C ASN A 132 52.30 31.60 -19.32
N GLY A 133 51.29 31.08 -20.04
CA GLY A 133 51.48 30.33 -21.27
C GLY A 133 52.24 29.02 -21.07
N VAL A 134 52.16 28.44 -19.87
CA VAL A 134 52.76 27.13 -19.58
C VAL A 134 51.87 26.05 -20.22
N PRO A 135 52.40 25.15 -21.06
CA PRO A 135 51.59 24.11 -21.69
C PRO A 135 50.98 23.19 -20.62
N ILE A 136 49.65 23.01 -20.70
CA ILE A 136 48.89 22.17 -19.76
C ILE A 136 48.98 20.73 -20.23
N GLU A 137 50.15 20.11 -20.05
CA GLU A 137 50.45 18.75 -20.49
C GLU A 137 51.10 17.94 -19.37
N GLY A 138 51.18 16.62 -19.56
CA GLY A 138 51.86 15.69 -18.65
C GLY A 138 51.43 15.81 -17.18
N VAL A 139 52.40 16.11 -16.30
CA VAL A 139 52.18 16.14 -14.84
C VAL A 139 51.33 17.34 -14.39
N LEU A 140 51.43 18.48 -15.05
CA LEU A 140 50.68 19.68 -14.66
C LEU A 140 49.19 19.54 -14.96
N GLY A 141 48.87 19.06 -16.17
CA GLY A 141 47.49 18.72 -16.56
C GLY A 141 46.88 17.67 -15.62
N ALA A 142 47.65 16.65 -15.25
CA ALA A 142 47.22 15.64 -14.27
C ALA A 142 46.85 16.25 -12.90
N LYS A 143 47.65 17.19 -12.37
CA LYS A 143 47.38 17.88 -11.11
C LYS A 143 46.20 18.85 -11.21
N LEU A 144 46.01 19.52 -12.35
CA LEU A 144 44.83 20.36 -12.58
C LEU A 144 43.54 19.54 -12.59
N VAL A 145 43.50 18.41 -13.32
CA VAL A 145 42.36 17.49 -13.31
C VAL A 145 42.09 17.01 -11.89
N PHE A 146 43.11 16.52 -11.16
CA PHE A 146 42.95 16.06 -9.78
C PHE A 146 42.38 17.15 -8.86
N MET A 147 42.85 18.39 -8.98
CA MET A 147 42.37 19.53 -8.20
C MET A 147 40.90 19.85 -8.50
N TYR A 148 40.53 20.04 -9.77
CA TYR A 148 39.16 20.38 -10.16
C TYR A 148 38.15 19.31 -9.73
N VAL A 149 38.51 18.04 -9.96
CA VAL A 149 37.68 16.88 -9.62
C VAL A 149 37.55 16.71 -8.12
N SER A 150 38.63 16.83 -7.33
CA SER A 150 38.57 16.78 -5.86
C SER A 150 37.79 17.94 -5.24
N CYS A 151 37.73 19.08 -5.93
CA CYS A 151 36.91 20.24 -5.56
C CYS A 151 35.46 20.16 -6.07
N GLY A 152 35.05 19.06 -6.73
CA GLY A 152 33.69 18.85 -7.24
C GLY A 152 33.34 19.54 -8.57
N ASP A 153 34.27 20.26 -9.20
CA ASP A 153 34.05 20.90 -10.50
C ASP A 153 34.44 19.95 -11.64
N LEU A 154 33.60 18.94 -11.81
CA LEU A 154 33.80 17.86 -12.78
C LEU A 154 33.80 18.36 -14.23
N ARG A 155 33.18 19.53 -14.51
CA ARG A 155 33.07 20.10 -15.86
C ARG A 155 34.40 20.66 -16.34
N GLU A 156 35.05 21.51 -15.53
CA GLU A 156 36.38 22.03 -15.89
C GLU A 156 37.44 20.92 -15.81
N GLY A 157 37.35 20.03 -14.82
CA GLY A 157 38.19 18.83 -14.75
C GLY A 157 38.10 17.96 -16.02
N ARG A 158 36.89 17.77 -16.57
CA ARG A 158 36.69 17.00 -17.80
C ARG A 158 37.26 17.69 -19.05
N LYS A 159 37.16 19.02 -19.17
CA LYS A 159 37.74 19.76 -20.31
C LYS A 159 39.25 19.56 -20.37
N ILE A 160 39.95 19.75 -19.25
CA ILE A 160 41.40 19.59 -19.17
C ILE A 160 41.77 18.12 -19.42
N PHE A 161 41.03 17.18 -18.85
CA PHE A 161 41.23 15.75 -19.06
C PHE A 161 41.14 15.33 -20.54
N ASP A 162 40.20 15.89 -21.31
CA ASP A 162 40.05 15.58 -22.74
C ASP A 162 41.06 16.33 -23.64
N GLN A 163 41.79 17.34 -23.12
CA GLN A 163 42.86 18.06 -23.81
C GLN A 163 44.24 17.42 -23.63
N ILE A 164 44.47 16.66 -22.55
CA ILE A 164 45.77 16.04 -22.27
C ILE A 164 45.90 14.63 -22.85
N LEU A 165 47.10 14.33 -23.36
CA LEU A 165 47.51 12.97 -23.70
C LEU A 165 47.74 12.19 -22.40
N ASN A 166 46.86 11.22 -22.11
CA ASN A 166 46.72 10.64 -20.78
C ASN A 166 46.82 9.11 -20.79
N ASP A 167 48.04 8.60 -20.60
CA ASP A 167 48.39 7.21 -20.39
C ASP A 167 48.15 6.73 -18.94
N LYS A 168 47.93 7.65 -17.99
CA LYS A 168 47.87 7.33 -16.55
C LYS A 168 46.48 6.86 -16.11
N VAL A 169 46.34 5.54 -15.99
CA VAL A 169 45.14 4.81 -15.50
C VAL A 169 44.49 5.46 -14.25
N PHE A 170 45.28 6.03 -13.34
CA PHE A 170 44.77 6.74 -12.15
C PHE A 170 43.77 7.86 -12.49
N LEU A 171 44.04 8.70 -13.48
CA LEU A 171 43.17 9.81 -13.85
C LEU A 171 41.87 9.34 -14.50
N TRP A 172 41.95 8.28 -15.32
CA TRP A 172 40.78 7.61 -15.87
C TRP A 172 39.88 7.10 -14.74
N ASN A 173 40.46 6.37 -13.78
CA ASN A 173 39.73 5.84 -12.62
C ASN A 173 39.13 6.94 -11.75
N LEU A 174 39.85 8.04 -11.50
CA LEU A 174 39.35 9.20 -10.78
C LEU A 174 38.09 9.76 -11.44
N MET A 175 38.17 10.11 -12.74
CA MET A 175 37.04 10.65 -13.50
C MET A 175 35.85 9.67 -13.52
N MET A 176 36.09 8.39 -13.83
CA MET A 176 35.05 7.36 -13.85
C MET A 176 34.38 7.18 -12.48
N SER A 177 35.14 7.27 -11.39
CA SER A 177 34.63 7.12 -10.03
C SER A 177 33.78 8.30 -9.57
N GLU A 178 34.15 9.54 -9.93
CA GLU A 178 33.32 10.71 -9.60
C GLU A 178 32.04 10.77 -10.44
N TYR A 179 32.09 10.47 -11.75
CA TYR A 179 30.87 10.28 -12.56
C TYR A 179 29.96 9.20 -11.96
N ALA A 180 30.53 8.09 -11.48
CA ALA A 180 29.77 7.03 -10.81
C ALA A 180 29.20 7.44 -9.43
N LYS A 181 29.85 8.36 -8.70
CA LYS A 181 29.35 8.90 -7.42
C LYS A 181 28.18 9.86 -7.60
N ILE A 182 28.19 10.69 -8.64
CA ILE A 182 27.07 11.60 -8.96
C ILE A 182 25.91 10.91 -9.71
N GLY A 183 25.99 9.60 -9.93
CA GLY A 183 24.94 8.81 -10.61
C GLY A 183 24.97 8.85 -12.14
N ASP A 184 25.89 9.58 -12.76
CA ASP A 184 26.08 9.56 -14.23
C ASP A 184 26.93 8.36 -14.66
N TYR A 185 26.32 7.19 -14.54
CA TYR A 185 26.89 5.92 -15.00
C TYR A 185 27.16 5.95 -16.52
N SER A 186 26.46 6.80 -17.28
CA SER A 186 26.61 6.88 -18.74
C SER A 186 27.96 7.45 -19.15
N GLN A 187 28.41 8.53 -18.49
CA GLN A 187 29.72 9.14 -18.74
C GLN A 187 30.87 8.28 -18.21
N SER A 188 30.69 7.62 -17.06
CA SER A 188 31.67 6.66 -16.55
C SER A 188 31.90 5.50 -17.54
N ILE A 189 30.82 4.90 -18.05
CA ILE A 189 30.88 3.86 -19.10
C ILE A 189 31.45 4.39 -20.42
N TYR A 190 31.18 5.64 -20.80
CA TYR A 190 31.76 6.27 -21.99
C TYR A 190 33.28 6.41 -21.87
N LEU A 191 33.77 6.89 -20.71
CA LEU A 191 35.20 7.03 -20.44
C LEU A 191 35.92 5.69 -20.51
N PHE A 192 35.35 4.62 -19.93
CA PHE A 192 35.90 3.27 -20.05
C PHE A 192 36.02 2.81 -21.51
N LYS A 193 35.00 3.05 -22.34
CA LYS A 193 35.05 2.73 -23.77
C LYS A 193 36.08 3.57 -24.53
N LYS A 194 36.29 4.84 -24.13
CA LYS A 194 37.35 5.70 -24.70
C LYS A 194 38.74 5.18 -24.31
N MET A 195 38.94 4.81 -23.04
CA MET A 195 40.16 4.18 -22.52
C MET A 195 40.53 2.90 -23.30
N GLN A 196 39.57 1.99 -23.51
CA GLN A 196 39.75 0.77 -24.30
C GLN A 196 40.13 1.06 -25.77
N ARG A 197 39.50 2.06 -26.41
CA ARG A 197 39.82 2.45 -27.80
C ARG A 197 41.22 3.04 -27.96
N LEU A 198 41.78 3.61 -26.89
CA LEU A 198 43.14 4.14 -26.85
C LEU A 198 44.19 3.06 -26.46
N GLY A 199 43.78 1.80 -26.26
CA GLY A 199 44.68 0.72 -25.89
C GLY A 199 45.18 0.76 -24.44
N ILE A 200 44.58 1.60 -23.59
CA ILE A 200 44.99 1.76 -22.18
C ILE A 200 44.34 0.65 -21.36
N GLU A 201 45.15 -0.22 -20.75
CA GLU A 201 44.65 -1.33 -19.94
C GLU A 201 44.12 -0.86 -18.58
N GLY A 202 42.96 -1.40 -18.19
CA GLY A 202 42.32 -1.13 -16.89
C GLY A 202 42.86 -2.02 -15.78
N ASN A 203 42.84 -1.53 -14.54
CA ASN A 203 43.22 -2.30 -13.36
C ASN A 203 41.99 -2.70 -12.52
N SER A 204 42.21 -3.37 -11.38
CA SER A 204 41.14 -3.83 -10.48
C SER A 204 40.15 -2.72 -10.08
N TYR A 205 40.63 -1.50 -9.83
CA TYR A 205 39.79 -0.33 -9.53
C TYR A 205 38.95 0.13 -10.72
N THR A 206 39.52 0.08 -11.95
CA THR A 206 38.78 0.34 -13.19
C THR A 206 37.56 -0.58 -13.30
N PHE A 207 37.77 -1.88 -13.13
CA PHE A 207 36.72 -2.88 -13.27
C PHE A 207 35.70 -2.84 -12.13
N SER A 208 36.13 -2.65 -10.88
CA SER A 208 35.20 -2.48 -9.75
C SER A 208 34.25 -1.29 -9.93
N CYS A 209 34.78 -0.14 -10.36
CA CYS A 209 33.98 1.05 -10.67
C CYS A 209 32.98 0.79 -11.81
N ILE A 210 33.45 0.19 -12.91
CA ILE A 210 32.64 0.00 -14.11
C ILE A 210 31.59 -1.10 -13.94
N LEU A 211 31.88 -2.17 -13.20
CA LEU A 211 30.89 -3.18 -12.82
C LEU A 211 29.74 -2.55 -12.00
N LYS A 212 30.06 -1.66 -11.05
CA LYS A 212 29.06 -0.89 -10.31
C LYS A 212 28.18 -0.05 -11.25
N CYS A 213 28.75 0.61 -12.25
CA CYS A 213 28.01 1.39 -13.25
C CYS A 213 27.09 0.53 -14.13
N PHE A 214 27.57 -0.63 -14.61
CA PHE A 214 26.75 -1.53 -15.44
C PHE A 214 25.64 -2.21 -14.66
N ALA A 215 25.90 -2.60 -13.41
CA ALA A 215 24.92 -3.12 -12.48
C ALA A 215 23.82 -2.10 -12.17
N ALA A 216 24.19 -0.85 -11.84
CA ALA A 216 23.24 0.23 -11.63
C ALA A 216 22.45 0.62 -12.90
N SER A 217 22.98 0.30 -14.09
CA SER A 217 22.32 0.50 -15.38
C SER A 217 21.42 -0.68 -15.82
N GLY A 218 21.31 -1.76 -15.03
CA GLY A 218 20.50 -2.94 -15.36
C GLY A 218 20.99 -3.76 -16.58
N LYS A 219 22.23 -3.58 -17.04
CA LYS A 219 22.70 -4.12 -18.33
C LYS A 219 23.41 -5.46 -18.17
N ALA A 220 22.66 -6.50 -17.78
CA ALA A 220 23.16 -7.85 -17.51
C ALA A 220 24.08 -8.43 -18.62
N GLY A 221 23.72 -8.24 -19.89
CA GLY A 221 24.54 -8.70 -21.03
C GLY A 221 25.90 -8.00 -21.15
N GLN A 222 26.05 -6.77 -20.64
CA GLN A 222 27.33 -6.06 -20.61
C GLN A 222 28.18 -6.51 -19.43
N CYS A 223 27.58 -6.84 -18.27
CA CYS A 223 28.27 -7.47 -17.15
C CYS A 223 28.96 -8.77 -17.60
N LYS A 224 28.24 -9.65 -18.33
CA LYS A 224 28.82 -10.89 -18.90
C LYS A 224 30.00 -10.63 -19.86
N ARG A 225 29.93 -9.58 -20.70
CA ARG A 225 31.03 -9.20 -21.61
C ARG A 225 32.28 -8.71 -20.87
N ILE A 226 32.09 -7.95 -19.79
CA ILE A 226 33.20 -7.44 -18.98
C ILE A 226 33.80 -8.54 -18.10
N HIS A 227 32.98 -9.46 -17.58
CA HIS A 227 33.44 -10.67 -16.90
C HIS A 227 34.43 -11.47 -17.79
N GLY A 228 34.06 -11.78 -19.04
CA GLY A 228 34.99 -12.45 -19.98
C GLY A 228 36.27 -11.65 -20.29
N TYR A 229 36.20 -10.31 -20.30
CA TYR A 229 37.38 -9.46 -20.49
C TYR A 229 38.30 -9.43 -19.25
N ILE A 230 37.73 -9.45 -18.03
CA ILE A 230 38.47 -9.57 -16.76
C ILE A 230 39.26 -10.87 -16.70
N TYR A 231 38.66 -12.00 -17.12
CA TYR A 231 39.37 -13.28 -17.19
C TYR A 231 40.49 -13.24 -18.25
N LYS A 232 40.26 -12.64 -19.42
CA LYS A 232 41.30 -12.47 -20.45
C LYS A 232 42.52 -11.66 -19.95
N LEU A 233 42.30 -10.68 -19.07
CA LEU A 233 43.37 -9.88 -18.46
C LEU A 233 44.01 -10.53 -17.22
N GLY A 234 43.65 -11.78 -16.87
CA GLY A 234 44.15 -12.44 -15.66
C GLY A 234 43.67 -11.81 -14.35
N LEU A 235 42.68 -10.90 -14.39
CA LEU A 235 42.18 -10.19 -13.21
C LEU A 235 41.09 -10.97 -12.44
N GLY A 236 40.73 -12.17 -12.89
CA GLY A 236 39.72 -13.03 -12.26
C GLY A 236 40.13 -13.63 -10.91
N SER A 237 41.42 -13.60 -10.55
CA SER A 237 41.94 -14.11 -9.26
C SER A 237 41.94 -13.08 -8.13
N TYR A 238 41.54 -11.83 -8.38
CA TYR A 238 41.56 -10.77 -7.36
C TYR A 238 40.19 -10.61 -6.70
N ASN A 239 40.09 -10.93 -5.40
CA ASN A 239 38.86 -10.83 -4.61
C ASN A 239 38.10 -9.52 -4.81
N THR A 240 38.77 -8.36 -4.83
CA THR A 240 38.13 -7.05 -5.05
C THR A 240 37.34 -6.97 -6.36
N VAL A 241 37.84 -7.62 -7.42
CA VAL A 241 37.18 -7.68 -8.74
C VAL A 241 36.06 -8.70 -8.73
N VAL A 242 36.28 -9.88 -8.14
CA VAL A 242 35.27 -10.95 -8.05
C VAL A 242 34.09 -10.55 -7.15
N ASN A 243 34.34 -9.91 -6.00
CA ASN A 243 33.30 -9.36 -5.13
C ASN A 243 32.46 -8.28 -5.85
N SER A 244 33.12 -7.48 -6.70
CA SER A 244 32.43 -6.52 -7.58
C SER A 244 31.59 -7.21 -8.66
N LEU A 245 32.05 -8.34 -9.21
CA LEU A 245 31.29 -9.18 -10.15
C LEU A 245 30.08 -9.83 -9.47
N ILE A 246 30.27 -10.46 -8.30
CA ILE A 246 29.20 -11.07 -7.48
C ILE A 246 28.09 -10.04 -7.21
N SER A 247 28.44 -8.85 -6.71
CA SER A 247 27.47 -7.78 -6.47
C SER A 247 26.77 -7.30 -7.76
N ALA A 248 27.50 -7.24 -8.88
CA ALA A 248 26.93 -6.85 -10.18
C ALA A 248 25.98 -7.91 -10.75
N TYR A 249 26.29 -9.20 -10.56
CA TYR A 249 25.44 -10.32 -10.97
C TYR A 249 24.14 -10.37 -10.16
N PHE A 250 24.21 -10.26 -8.83
CA PHE A 250 23.01 -10.16 -7.99
C PHE A 250 22.13 -8.96 -8.35
N LYS A 251 22.70 -7.79 -8.67
CA LYS A 251 21.92 -6.63 -9.14
C LYS A 251 21.29 -6.80 -10.52
N CYS A 252 21.76 -7.78 -11.29
CA CYS A 252 21.24 -8.15 -12.60
C CYS A 252 20.38 -9.43 -12.57
N GLY A 253 19.99 -9.93 -11.38
CA GLY A 253 19.21 -11.16 -11.20
C GLY A 253 19.96 -12.46 -11.53
N GLY A 254 21.27 -12.40 -11.76
CA GLY A 254 22.10 -13.56 -12.14
C GLY A 254 22.63 -14.32 -10.93
N VAL A 255 21.73 -14.86 -10.09
CA VAL A 255 22.07 -15.54 -8.82
C VAL A 255 23.07 -16.68 -9.03
N ASP A 256 22.82 -17.61 -9.96
CA ASP A 256 23.70 -18.78 -10.18
C ASP A 256 25.12 -18.38 -10.58
N SER A 257 25.26 -17.33 -11.39
CA SER A 257 26.58 -16.79 -11.79
C SER A 257 27.34 -16.15 -10.63
N ALA A 258 26.63 -15.57 -9.65
CA ALA A 258 27.24 -15.05 -8.44
C ALA A 258 27.70 -16.18 -7.50
N HIS A 259 26.89 -17.24 -7.37
CA HIS A 259 27.26 -18.45 -6.63
C HIS A 259 28.51 -19.12 -7.22
N GLN A 260 28.54 -19.37 -8.52
CA GLN A 260 29.70 -19.99 -9.19
C GLN A 260 30.99 -19.18 -8.95
N LEU A 261 30.94 -17.85 -9.11
CA LEU A 261 32.07 -16.97 -8.85
C LEU A 261 32.56 -17.00 -7.40
N PHE A 262 31.65 -17.16 -6.44
CA PHE A 262 32.01 -17.31 -5.04
C PHE A 262 32.64 -18.67 -4.76
N ASP A 263 32.21 -19.72 -5.45
CA ASP A 263 32.80 -21.05 -5.31
C ASP A 263 34.20 -21.16 -5.94
N GLU A 264 34.44 -20.46 -7.05
CA GLU A 264 35.76 -20.35 -7.71
C GLU A 264 36.80 -19.57 -6.88
N LEU A 265 36.40 -18.80 -5.85
CA LEU A 265 37.34 -18.10 -4.96
C LEU A 265 38.10 -19.06 -4.03
N SER A 266 39.42 -19.06 -4.14
CA SER A 266 40.35 -19.86 -3.34
C SER A 266 40.56 -19.34 -1.91
N ASP A 267 40.47 -18.03 -1.69
CA ASP A 267 40.51 -17.39 -0.38
C ASP A 267 39.35 -16.38 -0.26
N ARG A 268 38.38 -16.66 0.62
CA ARG A 268 37.10 -15.95 0.68
C ARG A 268 37.09 -14.99 1.87
N ASP A 269 37.41 -13.74 1.59
CA ASP A 269 37.42 -12.67 2.59
C ASP A 269 36.01 -12.28 3.07
N VAL A 270 35.94 -11.51 4.16
CA VAL A 270 34.68 -11.03 4.77
C VAL A 270 33.80 -10.27 3.76
N VAL A 271 34.41 -9.58 2.79
CA VAL A 271 33.69 -8.83 1.74
C VAL A 271 33.05 -9.79 0.74
N SER A 272 33.69 -10.93 0.43
CA SER A 272 33.12 -12.01 -0.38
C SER A 272 31.85 -12.58 0.27
N TRP A 273 31.93 -12.94 1.56
CA TRP A 273 30.77 -13.44 2.31
C TRP A 273 29.66 -12.39 2.41
N ASN A 274 29.99 -11.14 2.77
CA ASN A 274 29.02 -10.04 2.83
C ASN A 274 28.35 -9.77 1.48
N SER A 275 29.06 -9.93 0.36
CA SER A 275 28.52 -9.79 -0.99
C SER A 275 27.49 -10.87 -1.33
N MET A 276 27.72 -12.12 -0.89
CA MET A 276 26.76 -13.21 -1.02
C MET A 276 25.51 -12.99 -0.15
N ILE A 277 25.69 -12.71 1.15
CA ILE A 277 24.56 -12.52 2.08
C ILE A 277 23.67 -11.36 1.60
N SER A 278 24.27 -10.20 1.30
CA SER A 278 23.54 -9.02 0.82
C SER A 278 22.86 -9.25 -0.54
N GLY A 279 23.55 -9.96 -1.44
CA GLY A 279 23.02 -10.32 -2.76
C GLY A 279 21.81 -11.24 -2.71
N CYS A 280 21.85 -12.26 -1.84
CA CYS A 280 20.73 -13.18 -1.58
C CYS A 280 19.52 -12.43 -0.99
N VAL A 281 19.76 -11.58 0.01
CA VAL A 281 18.71 -10.75 0.65
C VAL A 281 18.01 -9.83 -0.35
N MET A 282 18.78 -9.16 -1.22
CA MET A 282 18.26 -8.25 -2.25
C MET A 282 17.43 -8.97 -3.34
N ASN A 283 17.68 -10.26 -3.59
CA ASN A 283 16.94 -11.06 -4.57
C ASN A 283 15.83 -11.92 -3.94
N GLY A 284 15.41 -11.62 -2.71
CA GLY A 284 14.31 -12.32 -2.02
C GLY A 284 14.69 -13.69 -1.43
N VAL A 285 15.80 -14.30 -1.82
CA VAL A 285 16.32 -15.58 -1.31
C VAL A 285 17.06 -15.42 0.04
N SER A 286 16.40 -14.73 0.99
CA SER A 286 16.98 -14.37 2.29
C SER A 286 17.41 -15.60 3.12
N HIS A 287 16.76 -16.76 2.94
CA HIS A 287 17.13 -18.02 3.59
C HIS A 287 18.56 -18.45 3.24
N THR A 288 18.89 -18.47 1.94
CA THR A 288 20.23 -18.79 1.44
C THR A 288 21.28 -17.78 1.89
N GLY A 289 20.90 -16.51 2.07
CA GLY A 289 21.76 -15.51 2.72
C GLY A 289 22.15 -15.91 4.15
N LEU A 290 21.23 -16.46 4.94
CA LEU A 290 21.52 -16.96 6.29
C LEU A 290 22.34 -18.26 6.29
N GLU A 291 22.16 -19.13 5.28
CA GLU A 291 23.00 -20.32 5.11
C GLU A 291 24.46 -19.94 4.90
N PHE A 292 24.76 -18.97 4.03
CA PHE A 292 26.12 -18.44 3.87
C PHE A 292 26.66 -17.81 5.15
N PHE A 293 25.84 -17.08 5.91
CA PHE A 293 26.26 -16.53 7.20
C PHE A 293 26.61 -17.64 8.21
N ILE A 294 25.88 -18.77 8.22
CA ILE A 294 26.20 -19.91 9.08
C ILE A 294 27.47 -20.63 8.63
N GLN A 295 27.67 -20.81 7.31
CA GLN A 295 28.92 -21.37 6.77
C GLN A 295 30.13 -20.50 7.16
N MET A 296 30.02 -19.17 7.03
CA MET A 296 31.02 -18.19 7.48
C MET A 296 31.39 -18.37 8.96
N LEU A 297 30.39 -18.57 9.84
CA LEU A 297 30.59 -18.85 11.27
C LEU A 297 31.23 -20.21 11.53
N VAL A 298 30.85 -21.25 10.80
CA VAL A 298 31.43 -22.61 10.93
C VAL A 298 32.91 -22.61 10.52
N LEU A 299 33.25 -21.88 9.45
CA LEU A 299 34.61 -21.67 8.97
C LEU A 299 35.42 -20.67 9.82
N ARG A 300 34.82 -20.09 10.87
CA ARG A 300 35.41 -19.11 11.80
C ARG A 300 35.94 -17.83 11.13
N VAL A 301 35.33 -17.44 10.01
CA VAL A 301 35.62 -16.16 9.36
C VAL A 301 35.11 -15.02 10.26
N GLY A 302 35.89 -13.93 10.34
CA GLY A 302 35.58 -12.79 11.21
C GLY A 302 34.29 -12.08 10.81
N VAL A 303 33.39 -11.85 11.77
CA VAL A 303 32.10 -11.18 11.56
C VAL A 303 32.26 -9.68 11.81
N ASP A 304 31.92 -8.85 10.82
CA ASP A 304 31.93 -7.39 10.95
C ASP A 304 30.51 -6.80 11.11
N LEU A 305 30.42 -5.48 11.23
CA LEU A 305 29.16 -4.75 11.33
C LEU A 305 28.26 -5.00 10.10
N ALA A 306 28.83 -5.03 8.90
CA ALA A 306 28.08 -5.24 7.67
C ALA A 306 27.55 -6.68 7.57
N THR A 307 28.29 -7.67 8.07
CA THR A 307 27.82 -9.06 8.19
C THR A 307 26.58 -9.13 9.07
N LEU A 308 26.62 -8.53 10.27
CA LEU A 308 25.48 -8.55 11.18
C LEU A 308 24.28 -7.77 10.65
N VAL A 309 24.49 -6.62 10.01
CA VAL A 309 23.41 -5.85 9.37
C VAL A 309 22.74 -6.66 8.26
N ASN A 310 23.51 -7.25 7.33
CA ASN A 310 22.93 -8.08 6.25
C ASN A 310 22.19 -9.31 6.80
N ALA A 311 22.72 -9.98 7.83
CA ALA A 311 22.06 -11.11 8.48
C ALA A 311 20.79 -10.70 9.24
N LEU A 312 20.75 -9.52 9.87
CA LEU A 312 19.54 -8.99 10.52
C LEU A 312 18.44 -8.64 9.52
N VAL A 313 18.78 -8.05 8.37
CA VAL A 313 17.81 -7.81 7.28
C VAL A 313 17.27 -9.13 6.73
N ALA A 314 18.12 -10.16 6.60
CA ALA A 314 17.66 -11.51 6.22
C ALA A 314 16.66 -12.09 7.24
N CYS A 315 16.93 -11.96 8.55
CA CYS A 315 15.98 -12.36 9.60
C CYS A 315 14.67 -11.58 9.51
N ALA A 316 14.75 -10.27 9.27
CA ALA A 316 13.59 -9.38 9.15
C ALA A 316 12.68 -9.76 7.98
N ASN A 317 13.26 -10.14 6.83
CA ASN A 317 12.53 -10.59 5.65
C ASN A 317 11.87 -11.97 5.81
N ILE A 318 12.39 -12.82 6.72
CA ILE A 318 11.87 -14.17 7.00
C ILE A 318 10.92 -14.17 8.21
N GLY A 319 10.96 -13.15 9.07
CA GLY A 319 10.26 -13.13 10.36
C GLY A 319 10.95 -13.94 11.46
N SER A 320 12.25 -14.26 11.33
CA SER A 320 12.96 -15.11 12.30
C SER A 320 13.40 -14.34 13.55
N LEU A 321 12.45 -14.16 14.48
CA LEU A 321 12.66 -13.46 15.76
C LEU A 321 13.74 -14.13 16.63
N SER A 322 13.80 -15.46 16.65
CA SER A 322 14.74 -16.24 17.47
C SER A 322 16.20 -16.00 17.04
N LEU A 323 16.45 -15.97 15.73
CA LEU A 323 17.75 -15.67 15.16
C LEU A 323 18.10 -14.18 15.28
N GLY A 324 17.13 -13.28 15.04
CA GLY A 324 17.29 -11.85 15.25
C GLY A 324 17.71 -11.50 16.69
N ARG A 325 17.11 -12.13 17.71
CA ARG A 325 17.52 -12.01 19.12
C ARG A 325 18.95 -12.51 19.37
N ALA A 326 19.37 -13.61 18.70
CA ALA A 326 20.73 -14.12 18.82
C ALA A 326 21.78 -13.17 18.18
N LEU A 327 21.46 -12.59 17.01
CA LEU A 327 22.28 -11.59 16.33
C LEU A 327 22.40 -10.28 17.13
N HIS A 328 21.29 -9.82 17.73
CA HIS A 328 21.30 -8.68 18.64
C HIS A 328 22.28 -8.92 19.80
N ALA A 329 22.18 -10.07 20.49
CA ALA A 329 23.09 -10.42 21.57
C ALA A 329 24.56 -10.56 21.12
N GLN A 330 24.82 -10.97 19.88
CA GLN A 330 26.17 -11.00 19.30
C GLN A 330 26.70 -9.57 19.04
N GLY A 331 25.90 -8.69 18.45
CA GLY A 331 26.31 -7.30 18.19
C GLY A 331 26.55 -6.49 19.47
N VAL A 332 25.77 -6.74 20.53
CA VAL A 332 26.04 -6.17 21.87
C VAL A 332 27.40 -6.66 22.41
N LYS A 333 27.71 -7.95 22.29
CA LYS A 333 29.02 -8.52 22.68
C LYS A 333 30.18 -7.99 21.84
N ALA A 334 29.93 -7.63 20.58
CA ALA A 334 30.89 -7.02 19.67
C ALA A 334 30.93 -5.48 19.78
N CYS A 335 30.27 -4.89 20.79
CA CYS A 335 30.20 -3.45 21.05
C CYS A 335 29.56 -2.58 19.94
N PHE A 336 28.86 -3.19 18.98
CA PHE A 336 28.15 -2.46 17.91
C PHE A 336 26.86 -1.77 18.36
N SER A 337 26.44 -1.90 19.62
CA SER A 337 25.26 -1.20 20.17
C SER A 337 25.38 0.34 20.18
N ARG A 338 26.58 0.88 19.95
CA ARG A 338 26.80 2.33 19.75
C ARG A 338 26.59 2.77 18.29
N GLU A 339 26.54 1.83 17.34
CA GLU A 339 26.41 2.12 15.92
C GLU A 339 24.95 2.34 15.53
N VAL A 340 24.61 3.55 15.08
CA VAL A 340 23.24 3.92 14.69
C VAL A 340 22.70 3.00 13.57
N MET A 341 23.56 2.57 12.64
CA MET A 341 23.18 1.63 11.57
C MET A 341 22.75 0.27 12.14
N PHE A 342 23.45 -0.24 13.16
CA PHE A 342 23.12 -1.52 13.80
C PHE A 342 21.76 -1.43 14.49
N ASN A 343 21.55 -0.37 15.28
CA ASN A 343 20.30 -0.16 16.02
C ASN A 343 19.11 0.06 15.08
N ASN A 344 19.25 0.86 14.01
CA ASN A 344 18.18 1.03 13.01
C ASN A 344 17.82 -0.29 12.32
N THR A 345 18.80 -1.17 12.07
CA THR A 345 18.55 -2.50 11.48
C THR A 345 17.86 -3.44 12.49
N LEU A 346 18.18 -3.32 13.78
CA LEU A 346 17.46 -4.03 14.85
C LEU A 346 16.01 -3.56 14.98
N LEU A 347 15.73 -2.26 14.82
CA LEU A 347 14.36 -1.72 14.81
C LEU A 347 13.53 -2.34 13.67
N ASP A 348 14.03 -2.33 12.44
CA ASP A 348 13.35 -2.96 11.29
C ASP A 348 13.17 -4.47 11.50
N MET A 349 14.17 -5.16 12.04
CA MET A 349 14.09 -6.60 12.33
C MET A 349 13.02 -6.92 13.38
N TYR A 350 13.04 -6.26 14.55
CA TYR A 350 12.03 -6.51 15.59
C TYR A 350 10.63 -6.11 15.14
N SER A 351 10.52 -4.99 14.41
CA SER A 351 9.29 -4.50 13.80
C SER A 351 8.71 -5.50 12.79
N LYS A 352 9.51 -6.08 11.90
CA LYS A 352 9.02 -7.06 10.90
C LYS A 352 8.76 -8.45 11.50
N CYS A 353 9.37 -8.77 12.63
CA CYS A 353 9.13 -10.00 13.37
C CYS A 353 8.00 -9.90 14.41
N GLY A 354 7.15 -8.86 14.37
CA GLY A 354 6.00 -8.71 15.27
C GLY A 354 6.36 -8.55 16.76
N ASN A 355 7.53 -7.97 17.07
CA ASN A 355 8.00 -7.78 18.45
C ASN A 355 8.21 -6.29 18.76
N LEU A 356 7.10 -5.57 18.91
CA LEU A 356 7.09 -4.12 19.20
C LEU A 356 7.88 -3.75 20.46
N GLU A 357 7.72 -4.52 21.54
CA GLU A 357 8.46 -4.29 22.80
C GLU A 357 9.98 -4.34 22.58
N GLY A 358 10.46 -5.30 21.78
CA GLY A 358 11.86 -5.39 21.39
C GLY A 358 12.36 -4.19 20.58
N ALA A 359 11.51 -3.62 19.73
CA ALA A 359 11.84 -2.41 18.98
C ALA A 359 11.89 -1.18 19.89
N ILE A 360 10.89 -0.98 20.76
CA ILE A 360 10.85 0.12 21.74
C ILE A 360 12.09 0.07 22.64
N GLN A 361 12.42 -1.08 23.21
CA GLN A 361 13.60 -1.25 24.06
C GLN A 361 14.93 -0.98 23.34
N VAL A 362 15.01 -1.15 22.03
CA VAL A 362 16.19 -0.74 21.24
C VAL A 362 16.19 0.77 21.09
N PHE A 363 15.07 1.37 20.68
CA PHE A 363 14.91 2.80 20.43
C PHE A 363 15.25 3.64 21.68
N GLU A 364 14.68 3.32 22.83
CA GLU A 364 14.93 4.00 24.11
C GLU A 364 16.40 3.94 24.57
N LYS A 365 17.14 2.90 24.15
CA LYS A 365 18.56 2.71 24.48
C LYS A 365 19.51 3.33 23.45
N MET A 366 19.00 3.96 22.38
CA MET A 366 19.81 4.64 21.39
C MET A 366 20.34 5.98 21.95
N GLY A 367 21.65 6.07 22.19
CA GLY A 367 22.28 7.33 22.61
C GLY A 367 22.25 8.44 21.54
N GLN A 368 21.98 8.10 20.28
CA GLN A 368 21.69 9.04 19.19
C GLN A 368 20.58 8.45 18.31
N THR A 369 19.47 9.17 18.16
CA THR A 369 18.39 8.82 17.23
C THR A 369 18.52 9.61 15.92
N THR A 370 17.97 9.06 14.85
CA THR A 370 17.95 9.68 13.51
C THR A 370 16.54 9.64 12.95
N VAL A 371 16.24 10.38 11.86
CA VAL A 371 14.95 10.32 11.16
C VAL A 371 14.51 8.87 10.92
N VAL A 372 15.44 8.02 10.47
CA VAL A 372 15.20 6.58 10.25
C VAL A 372 14.79 5.85 11.54
N SER A 373 15.43 6.15 12.68
CA SER A 373 15.07 5.56 13.98
C SER A 373 13.64 5.88 14.38
N TRP A 374 13.23 7.14 14.24
CA TRP A 374 11.87 7.61 14.53
C TRP A 374 10.86 7.01 13.55
N THR A 375 11.12 7.09 12.23
CA THR A 375 10.27 6.50 11.18
C THR A 375 10.07 5.01 11.38
N SER A 376 11.12 4.24 11.67
CA SER A 376 11.02 2.79 11.91
C SER A 376 10.17 2.46 13.14
N THR A 377 10.26 3.26 14.20
CA THR A 377 9.48 3.04 15.43
C THR A 377 8.02 3.42 15.24
N ILE A 378 7.74 4.56 14.58
CA ILE A 378 6.38 4.96 14.18
C ILE A 378 5.75 3.88 13.28
N ALA A 379 6.46 3.42 12.25
CA ALA A 379 5.98 2.36 11.35
C ALA A 379 5.79 1.02 12.06
N ALA A 380 6.52 0.73 13.15
CA ALA A 380 6.29 -0.44 13.99
C ALA A 380 4.97 -0.33 14.75
N TYR A 381 4.71 0.78 15.45
CA TYR A 381 3.42 1.02 16.12
C TYR A 381 2.23 0.91 15.14
N VAL A 382 2.38 1.48 13.94
CA VAL A 382 1.34 1.40 12.89
C VAL A 382 1.08 -0.02 12.42
N ARG A 383 2.12 -0.85 12.23
CA ARG A 383 1.97 -2.25 11.80
C ARG A 383 1.21 -3.11 12.81
N GLU A 384 1.42 -2.83 14.09
CA GLU A 384 0.79 -3.54 15.21
C GLU A 384 -0.58 -2.96 15.60
N GLY A 385 -1.12 -2.03 14.80
CA GLY A 385 -2.43 -1.41 15.04
C GLY A 385 -2.49 -0.37 16.16
N GLN A 386 -1.35 -0.03 16.78
CA GLN A 386 -1.24 0.97 17.85
C GLN A 386 -1.13 2.39 17.28
N TYR A 387 -2.17 2.80 16.56
CA TYR A 387 -2.18 4.05 15.79
C TYR A 387 -2.04 5.30 16.66
N ASP A 388 -2.66 5.33 17.85
CA ASP A 388 -2.58 6.49 18.76
C ASP A 388 -1.17 6.71 19.32
N ASP A 389 -0.45 5.63 19.64
CA ASP A 389 0.95 5.69 20.08
C ASP A 389 1.87 6.13 18.94
N ALA A 390 1.62 5.67 17.70
CA ALA A 390 2.35 6.14 16.52
C ALA A 390 2.19 7.66 16.30
N ILE A 391 0.97 8.19 16.46
CA ILE A 391 0.70 9.63 16.32
C ILE A 391 1.29 10.41 17.51
N ARG A 392 1.25 9.88 18.74
CA ARG A 392 1.92 10.49 19.90
C ARG A 392 3.43 10.62 19.66
N LEU A 393 4.07 9.57 19.14
CA LEU A 393 5.51 9.57 18.86
C LEU A 393 5.89 10.55 17.74
N PHE A 394 5.00 10.82 16.78
CA PHE A 394 5.17 11.91 15.81
C PHE A 394 5.15 13.29 16.44
N TYR A 395 4.18 13.58 17.32
CA TYR A 395 4.15 14.86 18.04
C TYR A 395 5.37 15.03 18.96
N GLU A 396 5.87 13.95 19.56
CA GLU A 396 7.13 13.98 20.31
C GLU A 396 8.31 14.37 19.41
N MET A 397 8.46 13.70 18.25
CA MET A 397 9.47 14.02 17.24
C MET A 397 9.41 15.49 16.77
N GLU A 398 8.20 16.01 16.53
CA GLU A 398 7.99 17.42 16.19
C GLU A 398 8.40 18.35 17.34
N SER A 399 7.98 18.04 18.57
CA SER A 399 8.23 18.86 19.76
C SER A 399 9.71 18.99 20.12
N GLN A 400 10.52 17.97 19.84
CA GLN A 400 11.98 18.01 20.04
C GLN A 400 12.67 18.96 19.05
N GLY A 401 12.08 19.23 17.87
CA GLY A 401 12.54 20.22 16.89
C GLY A 401 13.88 19.95 16.19
N ILE A 402 14.71 19.03 16.72
CA ILE A 402 16.05 18.68 16.23
C ILE A 402 15.98 17.85 14.94
N ILE A 403 14.99 16.95 14.84
CA ILE A 403 14.88 15.97 13.77
C ILE A 403 13.56 16.23 13.02
N ARG A 404 13.63 16.54 11.72
CA ARG A 404 12.43 16.77 10.90
C ARG A 404 11.85 15.45 10.37
N PRO A 405 10.54 15.20 10.54
CA PRO A 405 9.80 14.17 9.81
C PRO A 405 10.11 14.18 8.31
N ASP A 406 10.34 13.00 7.73
CA ASP A 406 10.47 12.82 6.29
C ASP A 406 9.16 12.33 5.64
N ILE A 407 9.21 12.07 4.34
CA ILE A 407 8.08 11.58 3.55
C ILE A 407 7.55 10.25 4.11
N TYR A 408 8.43 9.37 4.60
CA TYR A 408 8.05 8.06 5.15
C TYR A 408 7.44 8.20 6.55
N THR A 409 7.96 9.12 7.38
CA THR A 409 7.33 9.51 8.64
C THR A 409 5.89 9.99 8.40
N LEU A 410 5.73 11.00 7.53
CA LEU A 410 4.45 11.65 7.29
C LEU A 410 3.40 10.70 6.70
N THR A 411 3.79 9.86 5.73
CA THR A 411 2.87 8.86 5.15
C THR A 411 2.46 7.79 6.16
N SER A 412 3.38 7.37 7.05
CA SER A 412 3.07 6.41 8.12
C SER A 412 2.10 6.99 9.16
N VAL A 413 2.29 8.26 9.57
CA VAL A 413 1.41 8.93 10.54
C VAL A 413 0.04 9.26 9.92
N LEU A 414 0.00 9.68 8.66
CA LEU A 414 -1.28 9.85 7.95
C LEU A 414 -2.05 8.54 7.83
N HIS A 415 -1.35 7.42 7.57
CA HIS A 415 -1.96 6.10 7.57
C HIS A 415 -2.48 5.71 8.97
N ALA A 416 -1.76 6.05 10.05
CA ALA A 416 -2.23 5.88 11.42
C ALA A 416 -3.55 6.65 11.66
N CYS A 417 -3.58 7.95 11.36
CA CYS A 417 -4.78 8.79 11.49
C CYS A 417 -5.96 8.25 10.66
N ALA A 418 -5.68 7.70 9.47
CA ALA A 418 -6.68 7.11 8.59
C ALA A 418 -7.29 5.82 9.16
N CYS A 419 -6.49 5.00 9.84
CA CYS A 419 -6.95 3.73 10.42
C CYS A 419 -7.60 3.92 11.81
N SER A 420 -7.21 4.95 12.56
CA SER A 420 -7.86 5.34 13.82
C SER A 420 -9.02 6.32 13.64
N ASN A 421 -9.47 6.56 12.41
CA ASN A 421 -10.53 7.52 12.05
C ASN A 421 -10.35 8.91 12.70
N SER A 422 -9.11 9.33 12.92
CA SER A 422 -8.73 10.49 13.72
C SER A 422 -8.56 11.75 12.87
N LEU A 423 -9.68 12.24 12.32
CA LEU A 423 -9.72 13.36 11.37
C LEU A 423 -8.97 14.60 11.86
N ASP A 424 -9.11 14.98 13.13
CA ASP A 424 -8.49 16.21 13.65
C ASP A 424 -6.96 16.07 13.79
N LYS A 425 -6.46 14.92 14.25
CA LYS A 425 -5.02 14.61 14.22
C LYS A 425 -4.49 14.60 12.78
N GLY A 426 -5.27 14.09 11.83
CA GLY A 426 -4.98 14.16 10.39
C GLY A 426 -4.90 15.60 9.85
N ARG A 427 -5.78 16.50 10.30
CA ARG A 427 -5.75 17.93 9.98
C ARG A 427 -4.51 18.62 10.54
N ASP A 428 -4.05 18.26 11.75
CA ASP A 428 -2.80 18.78 12.31
C ASP A 428 -1.58 18.38 11.48
N VAL A 429 -1.47 17.10 11.10
CA VAL A 429 -0.40 16.61 10.22
C VAL A 429 -0.45 17.30 8.86
N HIS A 430 -1.63 17.54 8.30
CA HIS A 430 -1.79 18.35 7.08
C HIS A 430 -1.35 19.82 7.28
N ASN A 431 -1.62 20.41 8.44
CA ASN A 431 -1.15 21.76 8.78
C ASN A 431 0.39 21.79 8.89
N TYR A 432 1.03 20.75 9.45
CA TYR A 432 2.50 20.60 9.42
C TYR A 432 3.05 20.51 7.99
N ILE A 433 2.46 19.66 7.15
CA ILE A 433 2.84 19.47 5.74
C ILE A 433 2.77 20.80 4.98
N ARG A 434 1.71 21.60 5.21
CA ARG A 434 1.54 22.92 4.60
C ARG A 434 2.57 23.94 5.09
N LYS A 435 2.82 24.02 6.40
CA LYS A 435 3.85 24.90 6.99
C LYS A 435 5.26 24.62 6.45
N ASN A 436 5.55 23.38 6.06
CA ASN A 436 6.84 22.95 5.54
C ASN A 436 6.92 22.87 4.00
N ASN A 437 5.90 23.36 3.28
CA ASN A 437 5.81 23.32 1.80
C ASN A 437 5.91 21.92 1.18
N LEU A 438 5.41 20.89 1.88
CA LEU A 438 5.46 19.48 1.45
C LEU A 438 4.19 19.04 0.68
N THR A 439 3.23 19.94 0.44
CA THR A 439 1.98 19.69 -0.29
C THR A 439 2.16 19.41 -1.79
N THR A 440 3.34 19.68 -2.36
CA THR A 440 3.68 19.33 -3.74
C THR A 440 4.28 17.93 -3.88
N VAL A 441 4.57 17.26 -2.76
CA VAL A 441 5.19 15.93 -2.74
C VAL A 441 4.09 14.88 -2.94
N LEU A 442 4.07 14.27 -4.13
CA LEU A 442 2.98 13.40 -4.58
C LEU A 442 2.66 12.23 -3.62
N PRO A 443 3.63 11.48 -3.06
CA PRO A 443 3.34 10.45 -2.05
C PRO A 443 2.65 10.99 -0.78
N VAL A 444 3.02 12.18 -0.31
CA VAL A 444 2.39 12.82 0.87
C VAL A 444 0.97 13.25 0.53
N SER A 445 0.76 13.78 -0.67
CA SER A 445 -0.56 14.20 -1.15
C SER A 445 -1.51 13.01 -1.33
N ASN A 446 -1.02 11.89 -1.89
CA ASN A 446 -1.79 10.66 -2.03
C ASN A 446 -2.17 10.08 -0.65
N ALA A 447 -1.28 10.13 0.35
CA ALA A 447 -1.59 9.72 1.72
C ALA A 447 -2.57 10.68 2.43
N LEU A 448 -2.52 11.98 2.15
CA LEU A 448 -3.53 12.94 2.63
C LEU A 448 -4.92 12.63 2.07
N ILE A 449 -5.01 12.33 0.77
CA ILE A 449 -6.29 11.98 0.12
C ILE A 449 -6.85 10.68 0.71
N ASP A 450 -6.01 9.64 0.92
CA ASP A 450 -6.43 8.38 1.56
C ASP A 450 -6.90 8.61 3.01
N MET A 451 -6.19 9.45 3.78
CA MET A 451 -6.55 9.79 5.15
C MET A 451 -7.90 10.50 5.23
N TYR A 452 -8.09 11.56 4.44
CA TYR A 452 -9.37 12.28 4.43
C TYR A 452 -10.52 11.39 3.91
N ALA A 453 -10.28 10.58 2.88
CA ALA A 453 -11.29 9.67 2.34
C ALA A 453 -11.68 8.57 3.34
N LYS A 454 -10.75 7.99 4.09
CA LYS A 454 -11.06 7.01 5.16
C LYS A 454 -11.78 7.64 6.34
N CYS A 455 -11.48 8.90 6.66
CA CYS A 455 -12.18 9.68 7.68
C CYS A 455 -13.54 10.27 7.21
N GLY A 456 -14.06 9.86 6.05
CA GLY A 456 -15.34 10.34 5.49
C GLY A 456 -15.36 11.78 4.96
N SER A 457 -14.22 12.47 5.05
CA SER A 457 -14.03 13.90 4.77
C SER A 457 -13.72 14.12 3.28
N MET A 458 -14.69 13.77 2.42
CA MET A 458 -14.51 13.77 0.97
C MET A 458 -14.31 15.16 0.35
N GLU A 459 -14.76 16.24 1.01
CA GLU A 459 -14.54 17.61 0.55
C GLU A 459 -13.06 18.03 0.69
N GLU A 460 -12.45 17.80 1.86
CA GLU A 460 -11.01 18.02 2.03
C GLU A 460 -10.15 17.08 1.16
N ALA A 461 -10.56 15.81 0.99
CA ALA A 461 -9.91 14.89 0.06
C ALA A 461 -9.90 15.44 -1.39
N HIS A 462 -11.04 15.95 -1.86
CA HIS A 462 -11.16 16.54 -3.20
C HIS A 462 -10.37 17.85 -3.34
N SER A 463 -10.30 18.65 -2.27
CA SER A 463 -9.49 19.87 -2.22
C SER A 463 -8.00 19.56 -2.39
N VAL A 464 -7.46 18.56 -1.67
CA VAL A 464 -6.07 18.11 -1.83
C VAL A 464 -5.84 17.54 -3.23
N PHE A 465 -6.71 16.66 -3.70
CA PHE A 465 -6.62 16.09 -5.06
C PHE A 465 -6.62 17.17 -6.15
N SER A 466 -7.43 18.22 -6.01
CA SER A 466 -7.50 19.34 -6.96
C SER A 466 -6.20 20.15 -7.01
N GLN A 467 -5.52 20.32 -5.87
CA GLN A 467 -4.26 21.07 -5.76
C GLN A 467 -3.05 20.33 -6.38
N VAL A 468 -3.12 19.00 -6.53
CA VAL A 468 -2.05 18.20 -7.19
C VAL A 468 -2.02 18.48 -8.69
N GLN A 469 -0.96 19.14 -9.17
CA GLN A 469 -0.79 19.52 -10.58
C GLN A 469 -0.65 18.31 -11.52
N VAL A 470 0.18 17.33 -11.14
CA VAL A 470 0.42 16.10 -11.90
C VAL A 470 -0.02 14.92 -11.04
N LYS A 471 -1.17 14.34 -11.40
CA LYS A 471 -1.79 13.20 -10.71
C LYS A 471 -1.28 11.90 -11.32
N ASP A 472 -0.83 10.97 -10.49
CA ASP A 472 -0.50 9.61 -10.94
C ASP A 472 -1.72 8.68 -10.81
N ILE A 473 -1.57 7.43 -11.27
CA ILE A 473 -2.62 6.41 -11.17
C ILE A 473 -3.05 6.17 -9.72
N VAL A 474 -2.15 6.34 -8.75
CA VAL A 474 -2.44 6.22 -7.32
C VAL A 474 -3.34 7.38 -6.86
N SER A 475 -3.08 8.63 -7.24
CA SER A 475 -3.98 9.77 -6.94
C SER A 475 -5.41 9.50 -7.40
N TRP A 476 -5.57 9.01 -8.64
CA TRP A 476 -6.89 8.71 -9.21
C TRP A 476 -7.55 7.51 -8.50
N ASN A 477 -6.82 6.40 -8.31
CA ASN A 477 -7.35 5.20 -7.66
C ASN A 477 -7.80 5.49 -6.22
N THR A 478 -7.01 6.25 -5.45
CA THR A 478 -7.38 6.67 -4.08
C THR A 478 -8.64 7.53 -4.09
N MET A 479 -8.77 8.50 -5.01
CA MET A 479 -9.94 9.38 -5.06
C MET A 479 -11.23 8.66 -5.53
N ILE A 480 -11.12 7.81 -6.56
CA ILE A 480 -12.23 6.98 -7.07
C ILE A 480 -12.69 5.99 -5.99
N GLY A 481 -11.75 5.29 -5.35
CA GLY A 481 -12.04 4.39 -4.23
C GLY A 481 -12.64 5.11 -3.02
N GLY A 482 -12.18 6.33 -2.71
CA GLY A 482 -12.72 7.19 -1.67
C GLY A 482 -14.19 7.54 -1.88
N TYR A 483 -14.55 8.04 -3.07
CA TYR A 483 -15.95 8.31 -3.41
C TYR A 483 -16.81 7.04 -3.44
N SER A 484 -16.27 5.92 -3.94
CA SER A 484 -17.01 4.66 -3.99
C SER A 484 -17.32 4.09 -2.61
N ARG A 485 -16.45 4.31 -1.61
CA ARG A 485 -16.66 3.86 -0.21
C ARG A 485 -17.60 4.79 0.56
N ASN A 486 -17.48 6.10 0.35
CA ASN A 486 -18.27 7.11 1.08
C ASN A 486 -19.66 7.39 0.49
N SER A 487 -20.32 6.36 -0.05
CA SER A 487 -21.69 6.45 -0.61
C SER A 487 -21.90 7.52 -1.70
N LEU A 488 -20.84 7.88 -2.44
CA LEU A 488 -20.86 8.87 -3.54
C LEU A 488 -20.50 8.23 -4.90
N PRO A 489 -21.14 7.12 -5.31
CA PRO A 489 -20.73 6.33 -6.48
C PRO A 489 -20.81 7.09 -7.81
N ASN A 490 -21.70 8.08 -7.93
CA ASN A 490 -21.80 8.90 -9.14
C ASN A 490 -20.53 9.75 -9.37
N GLU A 491 -19.91 10.27 -8.31
CA GLU A 491 -18.68 11.06 -8.42
C GLU A 491 -17.47 10.17 -8.73
N ALA A 492 -17.44 8.95 -8.17
CA ALA A 492 -16.44 7.94 -8.54
C ALA A 492 -16.50 7.59 -10.05
N LEU A 493 -17.70 7.43 -10.61
CA LEU A 493 -17.90 7.15 -12.03
C LEU A 493 -17.55 8.34 -12.94
N LYS A 494 -17.79 9.57 -12.51
CA LYS A 494 -17.32 10.78 -13.23
C LYS A 494 -15.80 10.86 -13.25
N LEU A 495 -15.13 10.75 -12.11
CA LEU A 495 -13.66 10.78 -12.04
C LEU A 495 -13.02 9.65 -12.85
N PHE A 496 -13.64 8.46 -12.89
CA PHE A 496 -13.16 7.38 -13.77
C PHE A 496 -13.24 7.77 -15.25
N ALA A 497 -14.33 8.40 -15.70
CA ALA A 497 -14.47 8.89 -17.06
C ALA A 497 -13.53 10.07 -17.40
N GLU A 498 -13.15 10.89 -16.40
CA GLU A 498 -12.12 11.93 -16.54
C GLU A 498 -10.72 11.32 -16.64
N MET A 499 -10.37 10.37 -15.76
CA MET A 499 -9.10 9.64 -15.78
C MET A 499 -8.82 9.02 -17.15
N GLN A 500 -9.84 8.39 -17.76
CA GLN A 500 -9.76 7.75 -19.08
C GLN A 500 -9.37 8.69 -20.23
N GLN A 501 -9.42 10.01 -20.05
CA GLN A 501 -9.02 10.99 -21.08
C GLN A 501 -7.50 11.15 -21.19
N GLY A 502 -6.75 10.79 -20.14
CA GLY A 502 -5.28 10.98 -20.09
C GLY A 502 -4.48 9.81 -19.53
N LEU A 503 -5.11 8.86 -18.82
CA LEU A 503 -4.45 7.71 -18.21
C LEU A 503 -5.22 6.42 -18.52
N ARG A 504 -4.47 5.34 -18.76
CA ARG A 504 -5.02 3.98 -18.90
C ARG A 504 -5.32 3.43 -17.49
N PRO A 505 -6.56 3.01 -17.19
CA PRO A 505 -6.89 2.31 -15.95
C PRO A 505 -6.09 1.01 -15.78
N ASP A 506 -5.75 0.67 -14.53
CA ASP A 506 -5.13 -0.60 -14.15
C ASP A 506 -6.10 -1.50 -13.36
N GLY A 507 -5.63 -2.68 -12.92
CA GLY A 507 -6.42 -3.59 -12.10
C GLY A 507 -6.92 -2.96 -10.79
N ILE A 508 -6.10 -2.11 -10.16
CA ILE A 508 -6.49 -1.38 -8.95
C ILE A 508 -7.60 -0.38 -9.28
N THR A 509 -7.54 0.32 -10.42
CA THR A 509 -8.64 1.18 -10.89
C THR A 509 -9.93 0.37 -11.07
N MET A 510 -9.86 -0.84 -11.65
CA MET A 510 -11.05 -1.72 -11.81
C MET A 510 -11.66 -2.05 -10.44
N ALA A 511 -10.84 -2.47 -9.48
CA ALA A 511 -11.29 -2.81 -8.13
C ALA A 511 -11.87 -1.59 -7.38
N CYS A 512 -11.40 -0.37 -7.64
CA CYS A 512 -11.94 0.86 -7.06
C CYS A 512 -13.28 1.31 -7.68
N VAL A 513 -13.52 1.09 -8.98
CA VAL A 513 -14.70 1.60 -9.69
C VAL A 513 -15.88 0.61 -9.74
N LEU A 514 -15.62 -0.70 -9.76
CA LEU A 514 -16.66 -1.72 -9.83
C LEU A 514 -17.69 -1.67 -8.66
N PRO A 515 -17.29 -1.41 -7.40
CA PRO A 515 -18.25 -1.24 -6.31
C PRO A 515 -19.18 -0.04 -6.51
N ALA A 516 -18.72 1.03 -7.18
CA ALA A 516 -19.57 2.18 -7.52
C ALA A 516 -20.67 1.78 -8.51
N CYS A 517 -20.35 0.98 -9.53
CA CYS A 517 -21.36 0.40 -10.44
C CYS A 517 -22.39 -0.46 -9.71
N GLY A 518 -21.94 -1.31 -8.77
CA GLY A 518 -22.82 -2.12 -7.93
C GLY A 518 -23.76 -1.27 -7.06
N SER A 519 -23.24 -0.21 -6.45
CA SER A 519 -24.02 0.70 -5.59
C SER A 519 -25.19 1.37 -6.33
N VAL A 520 -25.01 1.82 -7.58
CA VAL A 520 -26.09 2.44 -8.40
C VAL A 520 -26.86 1.44 -9.29
N ALA A 521 -26.50 0.15 -9.24
CA ALA A 521 -27.01 -0.91 -10.12
C ALA A 521 -26.80 -0.65 -11.63
N ALA A 522 -25.68 -0.03 -12.01
CA ALA A 522 -25.33 0.30 -13.40
C ALA A 522 -24.71 -0.90 -14.15
N LEU A 523 -25.55 -1.90 -14.46
CA LEU A 523 -25.13 -3.18 -15.04
C LEU A 523 -24.38 -3.03 -16.37
N GLU A 524 -24.82 -2.16 -17.28
CA GLU A 524 -24.16 -2.03 -18.59
C GLU A 524 -22.79 -1.35 -18.46
N ARG A 525 -22.62 -0.36 -17.56
CA ARG A 525 -21.31 0.21 -17.21
C ARG A 525 -20.39 -0.83 -16.55
N GLY A 526 -20.93 -1.65 -15.65
CA GLY A 526 -20.19 -2.78 -15.07
C GLY A 526 -19.69 -3.76 -16.12
N ARG A 527 -20.49 -4.02 -17.18
CA ARG A 527 -20.09 -4.85 -18.33
C ARG A 527 -19.03 -4.20 -19.22
N GLU A 528 -19.10 -2.89 -19.46
CA GLU A 528 -18.06 -2.15 -20.18
C GLU A 528 -16.71 -2.26 -19.46
N ILE A 529 -16.72 -2.11 -18.14
CA ILE A 529 -15.53 -2.21 -17.27
C ILE A 529 -15.02 -3.66 -17.21
N HIS A 530 -15.90 -4.66 -17.06
CA HIS A 530 -15.52 -6.07 -17.14
C HIS A 530 -14.90 -6.43 -18.50
N GLY A 531 -15.49 -5.95 -19.60
CA GLY A 531 -14.94 -6.12 -20.95
C GLY A 531 -13.63 -5.36 -21.16
N HIS A 532 -13.33 -4.32 -20.37
CA HIS A 532 -11.99 -3.74 -20.29
C HIS A 532 -11.04 -4.66 -19.50
N ALA A 533 -11.39 -5.08 -18.28
CA ALA A 533 -10.57 -5.97 -17.45
C ALA A 533 -10.14 -7.24 -18.20
N LEU A 534 -11.07 -7.91 -18.89
CA LEU A 534 -10.81 -9.13 -19.67
C LEU A 534 -9.81 -8.90 -20.82
N ARG A 535 -9.92 -7.77 -21.54
CA ARG A 535 -8.99 -7.42 -22.65
C ARG A 535 -7.58 -7.07 -22.20
N ASN A 536 -7.38 -6.84 -20.90
CA ASN A 536 -6.09 -6.45 -20.32
C ASN A 536 -5.53 -7.51 -19.35
N ASP A 537 -6.16 -8.68 -19.28
CA ASP A 537 -5.82 -9.78 -18.36
C ASP A 537 -5.88 -9.42 -16.86
N TYR A 538 -6.70 -8.42 -16.50
CA TYR A 538 -6.91 -8.02 -15.09
C TYR A 538 -7.88 -8.96 -14.35
N SER A 539 -8.63 -9.80 -15.05
CA SER A 539 -9.57 -10.75 -14.44
C SER A 539 -8.88 -11.91 -13.69
N SER A 540 -7.56 -12.07 -13.84
CA SER A 540 -6.74 -13.01 -13.07
C SER A 540 -6.39 -12.49 -11.67
N ASP A 541 -6.49 -11.18 -11.43
CA ASP A 541 -6.32 -10.57 -10.12
C ASP A 541 -7.53 -10.85 -9.23
N LEU A 542 -7.27 -11.36 -8.02
CA LEU A 542 -8.31 -11.80 -7.10
C LEU A 542 -9.17 -10.65 -6.56
N HIS A 543 -8.60 -9.45 -6.39
CA HIS A 543 -9.36 -8.27 -5.98
C HIS A 543 -10.31 -7.80 -7.09
N VAL A 544 -9.85 -7.84 -8.34
CA VAL A 544 -10.69 -7.53 -9.52
C VAL A 544 -11.79 -8.58 -9.69
N ALA A 545 -11.47 -9.87 -9.56
CA ALA A 545 -12.44 -10.96 -9.63
C ALA A 545 -13.53 -10.84 -8.56
N ASN A 546 -13.13 -10.62 -7.29
CA ASN A 546 -14.07 -10.42 -6.18
C ASN A 546 -14.95 -9.16 -6.38
N ALA A 547 -14.37 -8.05 -6.86
CA ALA A 547 -15.13 -6.83 -7.17
C ALA A 547 -16.11 -7.02 -8.35
N LEU A 548 -15.79 -7.87 -9.33
CA LEU A 548 -16.71 -8.26 -10.41
C LEU A 548 -17.89 -9.07 -9.89
N VAL A 549 -17.64 -10.08 -9.03
CA VAL A 549 -18.72 -10.89 -8.40
C VAL A 549 -19.67 -9.99 -7.61
N ASP A 550 -19.13 -9.10 -6.77
CA ASP A 550 -19.91 -8.14 -5.97
C ASP A 550 -20.75 -7.21 -6.86
N MET A 551 -20.15 -6.66 -7.91
CA MET A 551 -20.82 -5.78 -8.86
C MET A 551 -21.98 -6.48 -9.57
N TYR A 552 -21.79 -7.70 -10.09
CA TYR A 552 -22.87 -8.45 -10.75
C TYR A 552 -23.99 -8.85 -9.77
N ALA A 553 -23.66 -9.21 -8.52
CA ALA A 553 -24.66 -9.47 -7.49
C ALA A 553 -25.49 -8.20 -7.18
N LYS A 554 -24.83 -7.06 -6.91
CA LYS A 554 -25.46 -5.76 -6.62
C LYS A 554 -26.13 -5.09 -7.84
N CYS A 555 -25.94 -5.61 -9.04
CA CYS A 555 -26.67 -5.22 -10.25
C CYS A 555 -27.84 -6.15 -10.62
N GLY A 556 -28.21 -7.11 -9.75
CA GLY A 556 -29.35 -8.01 -10.01
C GLY A 556 -29.05 -9.04 -11.11
N SER A 557 -27.83 -9.58 -11.09
CA SER A 557 -27.29 -10.47 -12.13
C SER A 557 -26.58 -11.67 -11.49
N LEU A 558 -27.24 -12.31 -10.51
CA LEU A 558 -26.66 -13.34 -9.64
C LEU A 558 -26.07 -14.53 -10.41
N VAL A 559 -26.67 -14.92 -11.54
CA VAL A 559 -26.15 -16.00 -12.41
C VAL A 559 -24.75 -15.68 -12.94
N GLN A 560 -24.50 -14.43 -13.31
CA GLN A 560 -23.17 -13.98 -13.75
C GLN A 560 -22.19 -13.85 -12.59
N ALA A 561 -22.66 -13.44 -11.40
CA ALA A 561 -21.84 -13.43 -10.18
C ALA A 561 -21.38 -14.85 -9.82
N GLN A 562 -22.30 -15.82 -9.81
CA GLN A 562 -22.00 -17.24 -9.57
C GLN A 562 -21.02 -17.79 -10.61
N ALA A 563 -21.24 -17.54 -11.91
CA ALA A 563 -20.34 -18.01 -12.96
C ALA A 563 -18.92 -17.43 -12.81
N LEU A 564 -18.78 -16.16 -12.43
CA LEU A 564 -17.49 -15.54 -12.15
C LEU A 564 -16.83 -16.14 -10.90
N PHE A 565 -17.60 -16.33 -9.83
CA PHE A 565 -17.15 -16.97 -8.61
C PHE A 565 -16.62 -18.39 -8.88
N ASP A 566 -17.35 -19.20 -9.66
CA ASP A 566 -16.94 -20.56 -10.02
C ASP A 566 -15.61 -20.58 -10.80
N MET A 567 -15.38 -19.59 -11.69
CA MET A 567 -14.12 -19.45 -12.43
C MET A 567 -12.90 -19.05 -11.59
N ILE A 568 -13.06 -18.57 -10.35
CA ILE A 568 -11.92 -18.24 -9.45
C ILE A 568 -11.19 -19.53 -9.04
N PRO A 569 -9.91 -19.76 -9.44
CA PRO A 569 -9.23 -21.04 -9.21
C PRO A 569 -8.84 -21.28 -7.74
N ARG A 570 -8.55 -20.22 -7.00
CA ARG A 570 -8.25 -20.23 -5.56
C ARG A 570 -9.05 -19.11 -4.91
N LYS A 571 -10.13 -19.47 -4.23
CA LYS A 571 -11.06 -18.56 -3.56
C LYS A 571 -10.51 -18.20 -2.19
N ASP A 572 -10.45 -16.90 -1.88
CA ASP A 572 -10.11 -16.40 -0.55
C ASP A 572 -11.38 -16.16 0.29
N LEU A 573 -11.18 -15.77 1.55
CA LEU A 573 -12.21 -15.32 2.48
C LEU A 573 -13.20 -14.32 1.82
N ILE A 574 -12.67 -13.36 1.06
CA ILE A 574 -13.47 -12.32 0.40
C ILE A 574 -14.33 -12.93 -0.73
N SER A 575 -13.79 -13.84 -1.55
CA SER A 575 -14.54 -14.55 -2.60
C SER A 575 -15.80 -15.21 -2.05
N TRP A 576 -15.67 -15.95 -0.93
CA TRP A 576 -16.79 -16.64 -0.31
C TRP A 576 -17.79 -15.65 0.29
N THR A 577 -17.30 -14.67 1.06
CA THR A 577 -18.13 -13.67 1.76
C THR A 577 -18.99 -12.85 0.80
N VAL A 578 -18.41 -12.41 -0.32
CA VAL A 578 -19.14 -11.67 -1.37
C VAL A 578 -20.27 -12.52 -1.97
N MET A 579 -20.04 -13.81 -2.22
CA MET A 579 -21.06 -14.69 -2.79
C MET A 579 -22.18 -15.01 -1.78
N ILE A 580 -21.84 -15.21 -0.50
CA ILE A 580 -22.78 -15.42 0.61
C ILE A 580 -23.69 -14.18 0.79
N GLY A 581 -23.10 -12.98 0.83
CA GLY A 581 -23.84 -11.72 0.85
C GLY A 581 -24.70 -11.53 -0.42
N GLY A 582 -24.19 -11.94 -1.58
CA GLY A 582 -24.91 -11.99 -2.85
C GLY A 582 -26.20 -12.79 -2.77
N TYR A 583 -26.13 -14.03 -2.28
CA TYR A 583 -27.30 -14.88 -2.04
C TYR A 583 -28.27 -14.27 -1.01
N GLY A 584 -27.75 -13.72 0.10
CA GLY A 584 -28.56 -13.06 1.13
C GLY A 584 -29.36 -11.86 0.62
N MET A 585 -28.73 -10.97 -0.16
CA MET A 585 -29.41 -9.83 -0.80
C MET A 585 -30.54 -10.25 -1.74
N HIS A 586 -30.47 -11.46 -2.32
CA HIS A 586 -31.44 -11.98 -3.28
C HIS A 586 -32.55 -12.86 -2.67
N GLY A 587 -32.44 -13.19 -1.37
CA GLY A 587 -33.39 -14.02 -0.63
C GLY A 587 -33.12 -15.53 -0.71
N PHE A 588 -31.91 -15.93 -1.12
CA PHE A 588 -31.49 -17.32 -1.31
C PHE A 588 -30.69 -17.82 -0.07
N GLY A 589 -31.32 -17.82 1.09
CA GLY A 589 -30.66 -18.12 2.37
C GLY A 589 -30.08 -19.54 2.47
N ASN A 590 -30.72 -20.53 1.86
CA ASN A 590 -30.25 -21.92 1.89
C ASN A 590 -28.96 -22.09 1.05
N GLU A 591 -28.91 -21.40 -0.09
CA GLU A 591 -27.74 -21.31 -0.96
C GLU A 591 -26.59 -20.55 -0.26
N ALA A 592 -26.91 -19.50 0.51
CA ALA A 592 -25.94 -18.82 1.35
C ALA A 592 -25.34 -19.76 2.43
N ILE A 593 -26.17 -20.54 3.14
CA ILE A 593 -25.71 -21.53 4.15
C ILE A 593 -24.86 -22.62 3.48
N SER A 594 -25.30 -23.17 2.35
CA SER A 594 -24.52 -24.15 1.59
C SER A 594 -23.15 -23.59 1.16
N THR A 595 -23.08 -22.29 0.84
CA THR A 595 -21.84 -21.61 0.45
C THR A 595 -20.92 -21.35 1.66
N PHE A 596 -21.49 -20.99 2.81
CA PHE A 596 -20.76 -20.83 4.08
C PHE A 596 -20.16 -22.16 4.57
N GLU A 597 -20.90 -23.27 4.49
CA GLU A 597 -20.35 -24.58 4.84
C GLU A 597 -19.29 -25.06 3.83
N LYS A 598 -19.46 -24.79 2.53
CA LYS A 598 -18.41 -25.06 1.53
C LYS A 598 -17.11 -24.30 1.85
N MET A 599 -17.20 -23.02 2.21
CA MET A 599 -16.06 -22.21 2.65
C MET A 599 -15.31 -22.86 3.83
N ARG A 600 -16.04 -23.31 4.85
CA ARG A 600 -15.46 -24.03 6.01
C ARG A 600 -14.79 -25.34 5.60
N THR A 601 -15.44 -26.15 4.76
CA THR A 601 -14.85 -27.41 4.26
C THR A 601 -13.61 -27.21 3.38
N ALA A 602 -13.46 -26.03 2.77
CA ALA A 602 -12.26 -25.64 2.03
C ALA A 602 -11.09 -25.19 2.94
N GLY A 603 -11.26 -25.22 4.27
CA GLY A 603 -10.25 -24.80 5.24
C GLY A 603 -10.11 -23.28 5.37
N ILE A 604 -11.09 -22.50 4.90
CA ILE A 604 -11.12 -21.05 5.06
C ILE A 604 -11.90 -20.71 6.34
N GLU A 605 -11.23 -20.14 7.34
CA GLU A 605 -11.86 -19.72 8.59
C GLU A 605 -12.77 -18.49 8.36
N PRO A 606 -14.04 -18.52 8.79
CA PRO A 606 -14.93 -17.37 8.70
C PRO A 606 -14.53 -16.23 9.63
N ASP A 607 -14.63 -15.00 9.14
CA ASP A 607 -14.44 -13.77 9.92
C ASP A 607 -15.78 -13.12 10.32
N GLU A 608 -15.68 -11.98 11.00
CA GLU A 608 -16.83 -11.16 11.41
C GLU A 608 -17.73 -10.74 10.23
N ILE A 609 -17.13 -10.44 9.07
CA ILE A 609 -17.88 -10.01 7.88
C ILE A 609 -18.62 -11.21 7.27
N SER A 610 -18.01 -12.39 7.28
CA SER A 610 -18.62 -13.66 6.89
C SER A 610 -19.84 -13.99 7.76
N PHE A 611 -19.69 -13.90 9.09
CA PHE A 611 -20.78 -14.13 10.03
C PHE A 611 -21.91 -13.10 9.87
N THR A 612 -21.58 -11.82 9.72
CA THR A 612 -22.58 -10.77 9.42
C THR A 612 -23.34 -11.08 8.12
N SER A 613 -22.63 -11.50 7.07
CA SER A 613 -23.22 -11.82 5.76
C SER A 613 -24.17 -13.01 5.80
N ILE A 614 -23.83 -14.07 6.53
CA ILE A 614 -24.71 -15.25 6.64
C ILE A 614 -25.89 -15.02 7.58
N LEU A 615 -25.72 -14.28 8.69
CA LEU A 615 -26.83 -13.91 9.58
C LEU A 615 -27.82 -12.97 8.89
N TYR A 616 -27.33 -12.05 8.05
CA TYR A 616 -28.18 -11.23 7.17
C TYR A 616 -28.99 -12.10 6.20
N ALA A 617 -28.36 -13.09 5.55
CA ALA A 617 -29.04 -14.02 4.65
C ALA A 617 -30.13 -14.85 5.38
N CYS A 618 -29.86 -15.29 6.61
CA CYS A 618 -30.84 -15.97 7.47
C CYS A 618 -32.02 -15.04 7.82
N SER A 619 -31.73 -13.81 8.26
CA SER A 619 -32.75 -12.79 8.57
C SER A 619 -33.69 -12.53 7.39
N HIS A 620 -33.14 -12.38 6.19
CA HIS A 620 -33.91 -12.07 4.99
C HIS A 620 -34.65 -13.29 4.39
N SER A 621 -34.33 -14.50 4.85
CA SER A 621 -34.95 -15.76 4.38
C SER A 621 -35.81 -16.47 5.43
N GLY A 622 -35.87 -15.95 6.67
CA GLY A 622 -36.68 -16.50 7.76
C GLY A 622 -36.09 -17.73 8.46
N LEU A 623 -34.79 -17.98 8.28
CA LEU A 623 -34.07 -19.16 8.78
C LEU A 623 -33.67 -18.96 10.25
N LEU A 624 -34.66 -19.06 11.13
CA LEU A 624 -34.54 -18.71 12.56
C LEU A 624 -33.62 -19.65 13.33
N ASN A 625 -33.71 -20.95 13.07
CA ASN A 625 -32.97 -21.96 13.82
C ASN A 625 -31.50 -21.93 13.40
N GLU A 626 -31.27 -21.93 12.10
CA GLU A 626 -29.97 -21.88 11.44
C GLU A 626 -29.21 -20.60 11.82
N GLY A 627 -29.89 -19.44 11.79
CA GLY A 627 -29.30 -18.18 12.25
C GLY A 627 -28.92 -18.19 13.74
N TRP A 628 -29.71 -18.86 14.59
CA TRP A 628 -29.40 -19.03 16.02
C TRP A 628 -28.22 -19.97 16.26
N GLU A 629 -28.14 -21.07 15.53
CA GLU A 629 -27.00 -22.01 15.56
C GLU A 629 -25.71 -21.33 15.11
N LEU A 630 -25.74 -20.60 13.98
CA LEU A 630 -24.61 -19.84 13.46
C LEU A 630 -24.13 -18.78 14.46
N PHE A 631 -25.04 -18.01 15.07
CA PHE A 631 -24.68 -17.01 16.08
C PHE A 631 -23.99 -17.64 17.31
N ASN A 632 -24.46 -18.81 17.78
CA ASN A 632 -23.81 -19.52 18.88
C ASN A 632 -22.48 -20.16 18.48
N SER A 633 -22.31 -20.53 17.21
CA SER A 633 -21.06 -21.10 16.68
C SER A 633 -19.90 -20.11 16.73
N MET A 634 -20.16 -18.79 16.56
CA MET A 634 -19.15 -17.73 16.65
C MET A 634 -18.32 -17.82 17.93
N LYS A 635 -19.00 -17.95 19.07
CA LYS A 635 -18.39 -17.99 20.40
C LYS A 635 -17.84 -19.37 20.76
N SER A 636 -18.53 -20.45 20.34
CA SER A 636 -18.21 -21.82 20.76
C SER A 636 -17.19 -22.53 19.87
N GLN A 637 -17.05 -22.15 18.60
CA GLN A 637 -16.18 -22.81 17.62
C GLN A 637 -15.07 -21.90 17.08
N SER A 638 -15.31 -20.58 17.01
CA SER A 638 -14.38 -19.62 16.38
C SER A 638 -13.81 -18.57 17.35
N ASN A 639 -14.18 -18.62 18.64
CA ASN A 639 -13.72 -17.69 19.69
C ASN A 639 -13.91 -16.20 19.37
N PHE A 640 -14.88 -15.85 18.50
CA PHE A 640 -15.26 -14.47 18.19
C PHE A 640 -16.35 -14.00 19.15
N GLU A 641 -16.13 -12.87 19.82
CA GLU A 641 -17.19 -12.17 20.54
C GLU A 641 -18.07 -11.39 19.55
N PRO A 642 -19.41 -11.58 19.55
CA PRO A 642 -20.29 -10.92 18.59
C PRO A 642 -20.25 -9.38 18.71
N LYS A 643 -20.10 -8.70 17.57
CA LYS A 643 -20.20 -7.24 17.44
C LYS A 643 -21.63 -6.76 17.17
N LEU A 644 -21.86 -5.44 17.22
CA LEU A 644 -23.18 -4.80 17.07
C LEU A 644 -23.94 -5.25 15.81
N GLU A 645 -23.23 -5.43 14.69
CA GLU A 645 -23.76 -5.84 13.39
C GLU A 645 -24.43 -7.22 13.47
N HIS A 646 -23.82 -8.15 14.23
CA HIS A 646 -24.35 -9.49 14.46
C HIS A 646 -25.60 -9.44 15.33
N TYR A 647 -25.59 -8.63 16.39
CA TYR A 647 -26.78 -8.40 17.23
C TYR A 647 -27.93 -7.77 16.41
N ALA A 648 -27.64 -6.80 15.54
CA ALA A 648 -28.61 -6.17 14.65
C ALA A 648 -29.24 -7.19 13.68
N CYS A 649 -28.43 -8.07 13.07
CA CYS A 649 -28.94 -9.15 12.21
C CYS A 649 -29.83 -10.14 12.98
N MET A 650 -29.47 -10.50 14.22
CA MET A 650 -30.28 -11.40 15.06
C MET A 650 -31.58 -10.75 15.54
N VAL A 651 -31.57 -9.45 15.82
CA VAL A 651 -32.78 -8.68 16.15
C VAL A 651 -33.70 -8.57 14.93
N ASP A 652 -33.17 -8.28 13.74
CA ASP A 652 -33.93 -8.26 12.48
C ASP A 652 -34.56 -9.64 12.20
N LEU A 653 -33.82 -10.73 12.38
CA LEU A 653 -34.30 -12.11 12.22
C LEU A 653 -35.45 -12.43 13.20
N LEU A 654 -35.28 -12.14 14.50
CA LEU A 654 -36.33 -12.33 15.50
C LEU A 654 -37.56 -11.47 15.19
N ALA A 655 -37.36 -10.20 14.79
CA ALA A 655 -38.44 -9.27 14.58
C ALA A 655 -39.23 -9.57 13.29
N ARG A 656 -38.57 -10.01 12.21
CA ARG A 656 -39.20 -10.49 10.97
C ARG A 656 -40.00 -11.75 11.19
N THR A 657 -39.49 -12.69 11.98
CA THR A 657 -40.18 -13.96 12.31
C THR A 657 -41.33 -13.81 13.30
N GLY A 658 -41.63 -12.60 13.78
CA GLY A 658 -42.75 -12.30 14.68
C GLY A 658 -42.43 -12.43 16.17
N ASN A 659 -41.20 -12.79 16.52
CA ASN A 659 -40.74 -12.99 17.89
C ASN A 659 -40.38 -11.64 18.58
N LEU A 660 -41.25 -10.63 18.45
CA LEU A 660 -40.99 -9.24 18.90
C LEU A 660 -40.61 -9.13 20.37
N SER A 661 -41.31 -9.84 21.27
CA SER A 661 -40.99 -9.84 22.70
C SER A 661 -39.62 -10.45 22.98
N LYS A 662 -39.24 -11.52 22.25
CA LYS A 662 -37.92 -12.13 22.34
C LYS A 662 -36.85 -11.17 21.81
N ALA A 663 -37.09 -10.50 20.69
CA ALA A 663 -36.21 -9.46 20.15
C ALA A 663 -35.97 -8.32 21.16
N TYR A 664 -37.03 -7.78 21.76
CA TYR A 664 -36.91 -6.74 22.78
C TYR A 664 -36.11 -7.22 24.02
N SER A 665 -36.37 -8.44 24.50
CA SER A 665 -35.60 -9.02 25.61
C SER A 665 -34.12 -9.20 25.25
N PHE A 666 -33.82 -9.64 24.03
CA PHE A 666 -32.47 -9.85 23.53
C PHE A 666 -31.64 -8.55 23.51
N ILE A 667 -32.24 -7.44 23.06
CA ILE A 667 -31.64 -6.09 23.13
C ILE A 667 -31.39 -5.63 24.57
N LYS A 668 -32.22 -6.03 25.54
CA LYS A 668 -31.99 -5.71 26.96
C LYS A 668 -30.93 -6.61 27.62
N THR A 669 -30.61 -7.78 27.04
CA THR A 669 -29.61 -8.73 27.58
C THR A 669 -28.25 -8.69 26.89
N MET A 670 -28.09 -7.99 25.76
CA MET A 670 -26.82 -7.94 25.04
C MET A 670 -25.73 -7.20 25.86
N PRO A 671 -24.45 -7.65 25.81
CA PRO A 671 -23.37 -7.11 26.63
C PRO A 671 -22.82 -5.76 26.12
N ILE A 672 -23.23 -5.32 24.93
CA ILE A 672 -22.79 -4.09 24.27
C ILE A 672 -23.97 -3.12 24.26
N LYS A 673 -23.73 -1.81 24.43
CA LYS A 673 -24.80 -0.79 24.36
C LYS A 673 -25.42 -0.78 22.96
N PRO A 674 -26.75 -0.99 22.80
CA PRO A 674 -27.40 -0.98 21.50
C PRO A 674 -27.40 0.42 20.87
N ASP A 675 -27.25 0.45 19.55
CA ASP A 675 -27.23 1.64 18.71
C ASP A 675 -28.57 1.84 17.98
N ALA A 676 -28.65 2.85 17.10
CA ALA A 676 -29.86 3.13 16.35
C ALA A 676 -30.19 2.02 15.33
N THR A 677 -29.21 1.29 14.80
CA THR A 677 -29.47 0.21 13.83
C THR A 677 -30.17 -0.99 14.47
N VAL A 678 -29.73 -1.41 15.68
CA VAL A 678 -30.36 -2.49 16.46
C VAL A 678 -31.82 -2.14 16.80
N TRP A 679 -32.09 -0.95 17.31
CA TRP A 679 -33.46 -0.52 17.62
C TRP A 679 -34.30 -0.30 16.34
N GLY A 680 -33.69 0.21 15.27
CA GLY A 680 -34.32 0.41 13.96
C GLY A 680 -34.79 -0.90 13.30
N ALA A 681 -34.03 -1.99 13.46
CA ALA A 681 -34.43 -3.32 13.02
C ALA A 681 -35.70 -3.80 13.75
N LEU A 682 -35.76 -3.65 15.08
CA LEU A 682 -36.97 -3.99 15.83
C LEU A 682 -38.17 -3.12 15.43
N LEU A 683 -37.98 -1.81 15.24
CA LEU A 683 -39.03 -0.89 14.77
C LEU A 683 -39.59 -1.30 13.40
N CYS A 684 -38.74 -1.83 12.51
CA CYS A 684 -39.17 -2.40 11.23
C CYS A 684 -40.04 -3.65 11.43
N GLY A 685 -39.67 -4.57 12.33
CA GLY A 685 -40.47 -5.75 12.67
C GLY A 685 -41.81 -5.39 13.32
N CYS A 686 -41.85 -4.39 14.20
CA CYS A 686 -43.09 -3.88 14.79
C CYS A 686 -44.08 -3.41 13.71
N ARG A 687 -43.60 -2.81 12.60
CA ARG A 687 -44.44 -2.48 11.44
C ARG A 687 -44.97 -3.72 10.72
N ILE A 688 -44.14 -4.74 10.52
CA ILE A 688 -44.53 -5.98 9.82
C ILE A 688 -45.67 -6.68 10.57
N HIS A 689 -45.54 -6.80 11.89
CA HIS A 689 -46.50 -7.52 12.76
C HIS A 689 -47.55 -6.61 13.42
N ARG A 690 -47.53 -5.30 13.13
CA ARG A 690 -48.49 -4.27 13.58
C ARG A 690 -48.55 -4.03 15.09
N ASP A 691 -47.44 -4.25 15.79
CA ASP A 691 -47.31 -3.91 17.21
C ASP A 691 -47.01 -2.43 17.38
N VAL A 692 -48.07 -1.62 17.52
CA VAL A 692 -47.96 -0.16 17.65
C VAL A 692 -47.41 0.25 19.01
N GLU A 693 -47.74 -0.48 20.09
CA GLU A 693 -47.30 -0.16 21.45
C GLU A 693 -45.79 -0.41 21.65
N LEU A 694 -45.27 -1.48 21.05
CA LEU A 694 -43.81 -1.71 21.04
C LEU A 694 -43.11 -0.76 20.09
N ALA A 695 -43.71 -0.41 18.94
CA ALA A 695 -43.17 0.60 18.04
C ALA A 695 -42.99 1.96 18.71
N GLU A 696 -43.97 2.40 19.51
CA GLU A 696 -43.91 3.63 20.31
C GLU A 696 -42.69 3.61 21.25
N LYS A 697 -42.55 2.58 22.09
CA LYS A 697 -41.43 2.41 23.04
C LYS A 697 -40.06 2.31 22.38
N VAL A 698 -39.97 1.63 21.24
CA VAL A 698 -38.72 1.46 20.49
C VAL A 698 -38.31 2.77 19.80
N ALA A 699 -39.27 3.51 19.24
CA ALA A 699 -38.99 4.75 18.54
C ALA A 699 -38.41 5.84 19.47
N GLU A 700 -38.79 5.87 20.75
CA GLU A 700 -38.16 6.76 21.74
C GLU A 700 -36.65 6.55 21.82
N HIS A 701 -36.19 5.30 21.99
CA HIS A 701 -34.77 4.95 22.03
C HIS A 701 -34.05 5.35 20.73
N VAL A 702 -34.68 5.16 19.56
CA VAL A 702 -34.11 5.55 18.27
C VAL A 702 -33.99 7.08 18.12
N PHE A 703 -34.98 7.84 18.59
CA PHE A 703 -34.98 9.30 18.51
C PHE A 703 -34.01 9.98 19.49
N GLU A 704 -33.61 9.29 20.55
CA GLU A 704 -32.53 9.72 21.44
C GLU A 704 -31.15 9.51 20.82
N LEU A 705 -30.96 8.40 20.09
CA LEU A 705 -29.69 8.03 19.46
C LEU A 705 -29.44 8.79 18.14
N GLU A 706 -30.46 8.93 17.30
CA GLU A 706 -30.37 9.64 16.00
C GLU A 706 -31.51 10.66 15.81
N PRO A 707 -31.49 11.80 16.54
CA PRO A 707 -32.54 12.81 16.51
C PRO A 707 -32.75 13.49 15.14
N GLU A 708 -31.76 13.41 14.25
CA GLU A 708 -31.79 14.01 12.91
C GLU A 708 -32.21 13.02 11.81
N ASN A 709 -32.28 11.70 12.10
CA ASN A 709 -32.58 10.69 11.08
C ASN A 709 -34.08 10.66 10.74
N THR A 710 -34.45 11.35 9.67
CA THR A 710 -35.83 11.44 9.18
C THR A 710 -36.47 10.09 8.82
N GLY A 711 -35.67 9.06 8.54
CA GLY A 711 -36.14 7.72 8.16
C GLY A 711 -36.97 7.07 9.26
N TYR A 712 -36.53 7.16 10.52
CA TYR A 712 -37.24 6.57 11.65
C TYR A 712 -38.53 7.31 12.01
N TYR A 713 -38.55 8.63 11.89
CA TYR A 713 -39.78 9.43 12.03
C TYR A 713 -40.80 9.07 10.95
N VAL A 714 -40.36 8.87 9.71
CA VAL A 714 -41.22 8.40 8.61
C VAL A 714 -41.69 6.96 8.85
N LEU A 715 -40.85 6.08 9.40
CA LEU A 715 -41.22 4.70 9.71
C LEU A 715 -42.34 4.64 10.77
N LEU A 716 -42.20 5.37 11.89
CA LEU A 716 -43.27 5.45 12.91
C LEU A 716 -44.54 6.13 12.36
N ALA A 717 -44.40 7.19 11.54
CA ALA A 717 -45.55 7.81 10.88
C ALA A 717 -46.30 6.82 9.96
N ASN A 718 -45.58 5.91 9.30
CA ASN A 718 -46.20 4.87 8.48
C ASN A 718 -46.90 3.80 9.34
N ILE A 719 -46.33 3.43 10.51
CA ILE A 719 -46.98 2.51 11.47
C ILE A 719 -48.30 3.11 11.96
N TYR A 720 -48.31 4.37 12.38
CA TYR A 720 -49.54 5.07 12.77
C TYR A 720 -50.55 5.20 11.65
N ALA A 721 -50.12 5.48 10.41
CA ALA A 721 -51.01 5.56 9.25
C ALA A 721 -51.61 4.18 8.86
N GLU A 722 -50.83 3.10 8.96
CA GLU A 722 -51.34 1.73 8.75
C GLU A 722 -52.27 1.25 9.87
N ALA A 723 -52.20 1.87 11.06
CA ALA A 723 -53.10 1.68 12.19
C ALA A 723 -54.19 2.77 12.33
N GLU A 724 -54.36 3.62 11.31
CA GLU A 724 -55.35 4.71 11.24
C GLU A 724 -55.29 5.76 12.40
N LYS A 725 -54.18 5.81 13.16
CA LYS A 725 -53.91 6.81 14.21
C LYS A 725 -53.50 8.18 13.62
N TRP A 726 -54.38 8.82 12.84
CA TRP A 726 -54.06 10.03 12.06
C TRP A 726 -53.63 11.25 12.89
N GLU A 727 -54.12 11.43 14.11
CA GLU A 727 -53.66 12.52 14.99
C GLU A 727 -52.20 12.31 15.45
N GLU A 728 -51.76 11.08 15.68
CA GLU A 728 -50.35 10.80 15.99
C GLU A 728 -49.45 11.01 14.77
N VAL A 729 -49.93 10.68 13.56
CA VAL A 729 -49.24 11.05 12.30
C VAL A 729 -49.07 12.57 12.20
N LYS A 730 -50.09 13.35 12.55
CA LYS A 730 -50.06 14.82 12.51
C LYS A 730 -49.06 15.39 13.53
N LYS A 731 -49.15 14.99 14.80
CA LYS A 731 -48.20 15.38 15.86
C LYS A 731 -46.75 15.06 15.47
N LEU A 732 -46.52 13.89 14.88
CA LEU A 732 -45.19 13.46 14.46
C LEU A 732 -44.66 14.30 13.28
N ARG A 733 -45.52 14.64 12.30
CA ARG A 733 -45.17 15.56 11.19
C ARG A 733 -44.87 16.97 11.69
N GLU A 734 -45.61 17.48 12.68
CA GLU A 734 -45.31 18.76 13.34
C GLU A 734 -43.95 18.72 14.07
N LYS A 735 -43.60 17.60 14.71
CA LYS A 735 -42.28 17.39 15.34
C LYS A 735 -41.13 17.40 14.32
N ILE A 736 -41.31 16.76 13.16
CA ILE A 736 -40.36 16.80 12.03
C ILE A 736 -40.21 18.25 11.53
N GLY A 737 -41.33 18.95 11.28
CA GLY A 737 -41.34 20.32 10.76
C GLY A 737 -40.67 21.33 11.70
N LYS A 738 -40.90 21.22 13.01
CA LYS A 738 -40.25 22.06 14.04
C LYS A 738 -38.72 21.89 14.10
N ARG A 739 -38.19 20.76 13.63
CA ARG A 739 -36.73 20.50 13.53
C ARG A 739 -36.15 20.88 12.16
N GLY A 740 -36.94 21.39 11.21
CA GLY A 740 -36.46 21.72 9.85
C GLY A 740 -36.11 20.50 8.99
N LEU A 741 -36.45 19.29 9.46
CA LEU A 741 -36.09 18.02 8.84
C LEU A 741 -36.82 17.81 7.50
N ARG A 742 -36.06 17.49 6.44
CA ARG A 742 -36.59 17.27 5.09
C ARG A 742 -36.73 15.77 4.79
N LYS A 743 -37.90 15.36 4.30
CA LYS A 743 -38.15 13.98 3.85
C LYS A 743 -37.50 13.73 2.50
N SER A 744 -36.67 12.68 2.40
CA SER A 744 -36.16 12.19 1.11
C SER A 744 -37.31 11.69 0.21
N PRO A 745 -37.42 12.16 -1.05
CA PRO A 745 -38.43 11.67 -1.98
C PRO A 745 -38.14 10.22 -2.41
N GLY A 746 -39.19 9.42 -2.53
CA GLY A 746 -39.07 8.06 -3.06
C GLY A 746 -38.96 8.08 -4.58
N SER A 747 -37.82 7.69 -5.12
CA SER A 747 -37.54 7.59 -6.56
C SER A 747 -37.23 6.15 -6.97
N SER A 748 -37.70 5.77 -8.16
CA SER A 748 -37.32 4.50 -8.81
C SER A 748 -36.65 4.81 -10.14
N TRP A 749 -35.67 4.01 -10.55
CA TRP A 749 -35.02 4.15 -11.84
C TRP A 749 -34.84 2.81 -12.56
N ILE A 750 -34.74 2.91 -13.88
CA ILE A 750 -34.56 1.80 -14.81
C ILE A 750 -33.63 2.26 -15.94
N GLU A 751 -32.71 1.39 -16.33
CA GLU A 751 -31.81 1.61 -17.45
C GLU A 751 -32.41 1.01 -18.74
N VAL A 752 -32.58 1.84 -19.77
CA VAL A 752 -33.05 1.43 -21.09
C VAL A 752 -32.11 1.98 -22.14
N LYS A 753 -31.48 1.09 -22.93
CA LYS A 753 -30.53 1.44 -24.01
C LYS A 753 -29.40 2.39 -23.54
N GLY A 754 -28.82 2.13 -22.36
CA GLY A 754 -27.73 2.94 -21.80
C GLY A 754 -28.15 4.30 -21.22
N LYS A 755 -29.45 4.54 -21.02
CA LYS A 755 -29.99 5.76 -20.40
C LYS A 755 -30.84 5.42 -19.18
N PHE A 756 -30.61 6.12 -18.09
CA PHE A 756 -31.43 6.02 -16.88
C PHE A 756 -32.69 6.89 -17.01
N SER A 757 -33.87 6.29 -16.86
CA SER A 757 -35.11 7.02 -16.61
C SER A 757 -35.43 6.95 -15.13
N VAL A 758 -35.53 8.11 -14.48
CA VAL A 758 -35.89 8.25 -13.07
C VAL A 758 -37.37 8.64 -12.98
N PHE A 759 -38.10 8.01 -12.07
CA PHE A 759 -39.50 8.25 -11.79
C PHE A 759 -39.66 8.65 -10.32
N VAL A 760 -40.35 9.76 -10.07
CA VAL A 760 -40.73 10.23 -8.73
C VAL A 760 -42.26 10.15 -8.62
N ALA A 761 -42.76 9.80 -7.44
CA ALA A 761 -44.21 9.65 -7.27
C ALA A 761 -44.95 10.98 -7.49
N GLY A 762 -45.95 10.96 -8.37
CA GLY A 762 -46.72 12.15 -8.78
C GLY A 762 -46.11 12.98 -9.92
N ASP A 763 -44.88 12.66 -10.37
CA ASP A 763 -44.29 13.33 -11.54
C ASP A 763 -44.96 12.87 -12.85
N THR A 764 -45.31 13.84 -13.69
CA THR A 764 -45.95 13.64 -15.01
C THR A 764 -45.12 14.21 -16.16
N SER A 765 -43.93 14.76 -15.89
CA SER A 765 -43.04 15.39 -16.87
C SER A 765 -42.44 14.40 -17.89
N HIS A 766 -42.43 13.11 -17.57
CA HIS A 766 -41.80 12.08 -18.41
C HIS A 766 -42.47 11.99 -19.80
N PRO A 767 -41.72 12.00 -20.92
CA PRO A 767 -42.29 12.06 -22.29
C PRO A 767 -43.33 10.98 -22.62
N GLN A 768 -43.19 9.78 -22.05
CA GLN A 768 -44.13 8.67 -22.23
C GLN A 768 -45.21 8.54 -21.12
N ALA A 769 -45.37 9.53 -20.24
CA ALA A 769 -46.28 9.44 -19.08
C ALA A 769 -47.71 9.03 -19.45
N LYS A 770 -48.25 9.50 -20.59
CA LYS A 770 -49.57 9.09 -21.09
C LYS A 770 -49.65 7.59 -21.39
N MET A 771 -48.64 7.01 -22.06
CA MET A 771 -48.58 5.59 -22.39
C MET A 771 -48.41 4.72 -21.15
N ILE A 772 -47.50 5.12 -20.25
CA ILE A 772 -47.26 4.44 -18.95
C ILE A 772 -48.56 4.38 -18.14
N ASN A 773 -49.27 5.50 -18.01
CA ASN A 773 -50.53 5.57 -17.27
C ASN A 773 -51.66 4.76 -17.94
N SER A 774 -51.68 4.68 -19.27
CA SER A 774 -52.64 3.83 -19.99
C SER A 774 -52.40 2.33 -19.70
N LEU A 775 -51.15 1.89 -19.80
CA LEU A 775 -50.77 0.49 -19.52
C LEU A 775 -51.05 0.11 -18.06
N LEU A 776 -50.76 1.00 -17.10
CA LEU A 776 -51.07 0.77 -15.69
C LEU A 776 -52.57 0.70 -15.39
N LYS A 777 -53.42 1.41 -16.16
CA LYS A 777 -54.88 1.27 -16.07
C LYS A 777 -55.33 -0.10 -16.60
N GLU A 778 -54.79 -0.54 -17.74
CA GLU A 778 -55.10 -1.85 -18.32
C GLU A 778 -54.78 -2.99 -17.35
N PHE A 779 -53.57 -3.01 -16.78
CA PHE A 779 -53.20 -4.03 -15.79
C PHE A 779 -54.12 -4.01 -14.57
N ARG A 780 -54.56 -2.85 -14.06
CA ARG A 780 -55.52 -2.81 -12.93
C ARG A 780 -56.90 -3.34 -13.29
N MET A 781 -57.39 -3.08 -14.50
CA MET A 781 -58.66 -3.66 -14.95
C MET A 781 -58.56 -5.19 -14.98
N LYS A 782 -57.44 -5.73 -15.51
CA LYS A 782 -57.15 -7.17 -15.50
C LYS A 782 -57.02 -7.75 -14.08
N MET A 783 -56.33 -7.05 -13.16
CA MET A 783 -56.26 -7.42 -11.74
C MET A 783 -57.65 -7.51 -11.10
N LYS A 784 -58.50 -6.49 -11.30
CA LYS A 784 -59.86 -6.46 -10.75
C LYS A 784 -60.73 -7.60 -11.32
N THR A 785 -60.59 -7.95 -12.61
CA THR A 785 -61.31 -9.10 -13.20
C THR A 785 -60.80 -10.46 -12.70
N GLU A 786 -59.53 -10.58 -12.31
CA GLU A 786 -58.96 -11.77 -11.66
C GLU A 786 -59.18 -11.78 -10.12
N GLY A 787 -59.96 -10.84 -9.57
CA GLY A 787 -60.29 -10.79 -8.14
C GLY A 787 -59.23 -10.13 -7.24
N TYR A 788 -58.16 -9.57 -7.80
CA TYR A 788 -57.13 -8.86 -7.04
C TYR A 788 -57.52 -7.39 -6.79
N SER A 789 -57.71 -7.03 -5.52
CA SER A 789 -57.97 -5.66 -5.08
C SER A 789 -56.69 -4.91 -4.64
N PRO A 790 -56.55 -3.60 -4.91
CA PRO A 790 -55.45 -2.79 -4.39
C PRO A 790 -55.44 -2.75 -2.85
N LYS A 791 -54.26 -2.84 -2.24
CA LYS A 791 -54.10 -2.88 -0.77
C LYS A 791 -54.09 -1.46 -0.19
N MET A 792 -55.28 -0.86 -0.07
CA MET A 792 -55.51 0.56 0.30
C MET A 792 -54.72 1.08 1.51
N ARG A 793 -54.42 0.22 2.50
CA ARG A 793 -53.57 0.56 3.66
C ARG A 793 -52.19 1.14 3.30
N TYR A 794 -51.64 0.80 2.13
CA TYR A 794 -50.34 1.32 1.68
C TYR A 794 -50.39 2.70 1.02
N ALA A 795 -51.57 3.33 0.93
CA ALA A 795 -51.71 4.70 0.41
C ALA A 795 -51.20 5.77 1.41
N LEU A 796 -51.22 5.45 2.72
CA LEU A 796 -50.65 6.28 3.80
C LEU A 796 -51.18 7.74 3.85
N ILE A 797 -52.44 7.92 3.44
CA ILE A 797 -53.18 9.20 3.47
C ILE A 797 -54.54 9.04 4.16
N ASN A 798 -54.98 10.09 4.86
CA ASN A 798 -56.35 10.21 5.36
C ASN A 798 -57.25 10.72 4.23
N ALA A 799 -57.85 9.81 3.48
CA ALA A 799 -58.75 10.10 2.36
C ALA A 799 -59.71 8.92 2.15
N ASP A 800 -60.70 9.09 1.26
CA ASP A 800 -61.54 7.99 0.80
C ASP A 800 -60.75 6.95 -0.03
N ASP A 801 -61.37 5.80 -0.27
CA ASP A 801 -60.71 4.70 -0.99
C ASP A 801 -60.46 5.00 -2.47
N MET A 802 -61.21 5.93 -3.08
CA MET A 802 -61.00 6.36 -4.46
C MET A 802 -59.72 7.20 -4.59
N VAL A 803 -59.48 8.13 -3.66
CA VAL A 803 -58.25 8.94 -3.59
C VAL A 803 -57.06 8.09 -3.14
N LYS A 804 -57.25 7.15 -2.20
CA LYS A 804 -56.21 6.16 -1.84
C LYS A 804 -55.80 5.31 -3.04
N GLU A 805 -56.75 4.82 -3.85
CA GLU A 805 -56.45 4.08 -5.07
C GLU A 805 -55.63 4.95 -6.04
N VAL A 806 -55.99 6.22 -6.24
CA VAL A 806 -55.25 7.16 -7.12
C VAL A 806 -53.81 7.40 -6.64
N VAL A 807 -53.56 7.54 -5.32
CA VAL A 807 -52.18 7.68 -4.83
C VAL A 807 -51.34 6.42 -5.03
N LEU A 808 -51.93 5.24 -4.78
CA LEU A 808 -51.32 3.95 -5.14
C LEU A 808 -51.03 3.81 -6.64
N CYS A 809 -51.71 4.58 -7.51
CA CYS A 809 -51.40 4.60 -8.94
C CYS A 809 -50.08 5.29 -9.26
N GLY A 810 -49.73 6.33 -8.51
CA GLY A 810 -48.57 7.21 -8.77
C GLY A 810 -47.23 6.69 -8.24
N HIS A 811 -47.17 5.49 -7.66
CA HIS A 811 -45.94 4.95 -7.08
C HIS A 811 -44.86 4.75 -8.15
N SER A 812 -43.67 5.30 -7.91
CA SER A 812 -42.53 5.33 -8.86
C SER A 812 -42.15 3.95 -9.39
N GLU A 813 -42.30 2.91 -8.57
CA GLU A 813 -42.00 1.52 -8.89
C GLU A 813 -42.86 1.03 -10.06
N LYS A 814 -44.17 1.34 -10.02
CA LYS A 814 -45.13 0.95 -11.05
C LYS A 814 -44.86 1.70 -12.36
N LEU A 815 -44.52 2.99 -12.26
CA LEU A 815 -44.15 3.81 -13.42
C LEU A 815 -42.90 3.24 -14.11
N ALA A 816 -41.86 2.90 -13.34
CA ALA A 816 -40.62 2.31 -13.85
C ALA A 816 -40.83 0.91 -14.46
N MET A 817 -41.60 0.02 -13.80
CA MET A 817 -41.92 -1.30 -14.34
C MET A 817 -42.71 -1.21 -15.65
N ALA A 818 -43.74 -0.35 -15.71
CA ALA A 818 -44.54 -0.15 -16.92
C ALA A 818 -43.73 0.47 -18.07
N PHE A 819 -42.83 1.43 -17.78
CA PHE A 819 -41.89 1.95 -18.76
C PHE A 819 -40.94 0.85 -19.29
N GLY A 820 -40.50 -0.06 -18.40
CA GLY A 820 -39.73 -1.25 -18.77
C GLY A 820 -40.46 -2.16 -19.76
N ILE A 821 -41.73 -2.49 -19.49
CA ILE A 821 -42.56 -3.31 -20.40
C ILE A 821 -42.68 -2.66 -21.78
N LEU A 822 -42.91 -1.34 -21.83
CA LEU A 822 -43.11 -0.59 -23.08
C LEU A 822 -41.85 -0.48 -23.94
N ASN A 823 -40.64 -0.44 -23.34
CA ASN A 823 -39.41 -0.10 -24.06
C ASN A 823 -38.37 -1.22 -24.15
N LEU A 824 -38.54 -2.33 -23.42
CA LEU A 824 -37.65 -3.50 -23.47
C LEU A 824 -38.30 -4.65 -24.27
N PRO A 825 -37.51 -5.43 -25.05
CA PRO A 825 -38.02 -6.59 -25.78
C PRO A 825 -38.63 -7.68 -24.86
N PRO A 826 -39.55 -8.53 -25.38
CA PRO A 826 -40.22 -9.59 -24.62
C PRO A 826 -39.31 -10.46 -23.75
N TRP A 827 -38.19 -10.92 -24.30
CA TRP A 827 -37.23 -11.83 -23.65
C TRP A 827 -36.26 -11.15 -22.67
N ARG A 828 -36.35 -9.82 -22.46
CA ARG A 828 -35.37 -9.08 -21.63
C ARG A 828 -35.94 -8.78 -20.25
N THR A 829 -35.32 -9.36 -19.22
CA THR A 829 -35.59 -9.08 -17.81
C THR A 829 -35.66 -7.57 -17.53
N ILE A 830 -36.72 -7.15 -16.85
CA ILE A 830 -36.92 -5.75 -16.44
C ILE A 830 -36.20 -5.55 -15.11
N ARG A 831 -35.25 -4.61 -15.04
CA ARG A 831 -34.52 -4.26 -13.80
C ARG A 831 -34.93 -2.87 -13.33
N VAL A 832 -35.49 -2.77 -12.13
CA VAL A 832 -35.88 -1.51 -11.49
C VAL A 832 -35.17 -1.41 -10.14
N THR A 833 -34.60 -0.25 -9.82
CA THR A 833 -34.02 0.02 -8.49
C THR A 833 -34.79 1.14 -7.82
N LYS A 834 -34.98 1.02 -6.50
CA LYS A 834 -35.75 1.93 -5.64
C LYS A 834 -34.89 2.35 -4.44
N ASN A 835 -34.87 3.65 -4.13
CA ASN A 835 -34.08 4.20 -3.01
C ASN A 835 -34.67 3.93 -1.60
N LEU A 836 -35.84 3.31 -1.51
CA LEU A 836 -36.58 3.03 -0.27
C LEU A 836 -37.10 1.59 -0.33
N ARG A 837 -37.63 1.09 0.80
CA ARG A 837 -38.37 -0.18 0.83
C ARG A 837 -39.61 -0.10 -0.08
N VAL A 838 -39.77 -1.10 -0.95
CA VAL A 838 -40.94 -1.25 -1.84
C VAL A 838 -42.21 -1.42 -0.99
N CYS A 839 -43.35 -0.83 -1.41
CA CYS A 839 -44.61 -1.03 -0.68
C CYS A 839 -45.33 -2.33 -1.09
N GLY A 840 -46.19 -2.86 -0.21
CA GLY A 840 -46.82 -4.16 -0.44
C GLY A 840 -47.80 -4.20 -1.61
N ASP A 841 -48.31 -3.05 -2.03
CA ASP A 841 -49.16 -2.92 -3.22
C ASP A 841 -48.32 -2.90 -4.52
N CYS A 842 -47.12 -2.30 -4.49
CA CYS A 842 -46.15 -2.40 -5.60
C CYS A 842 -45.63 -3.84 -5.77
N HIS A 843 -45.40 -4.56 -4.67
CA HIS A 843 -44.95 -5.96 -4.69
C HIS A 843 -45.98 -6.90 -5.34
N GLU A 844 -47.27 -6.78 -5.00
CA GLU A 844 -48.31 -7.59 -5.66
C GLU A 844 -48.55 -7.17 -7.11
N MET A 845 -48.45 -5.87 -7.43
CA MET A 845 -48.47 -5.41 -8.83
C MET A 845 -47.33 -6.03 -9.63
N ALA A 846 -46.11 -6.13 -9.08
CA ALA A 846 -44.95 -6.71 -9.75
C ALA A 846 -45.15 -8.21 -10.05
N LYS A 847 -45.68 -8.99 -9.10
CA LYS A 847 -46.11 -10.37 -9.34
C LYS A 847 -47.10 -10.46 -10.51
N PHE A 848 -48.16 -9.65 -10.46
CA PHE A 848 -49.19 -9.67 -11.50
C PHE A 848 -48.62 -9.32 -12.88
N MET A 849 -47.84 -8.23 -12.97
CA MET A 849 -47.17 -7.83 -14.22
C MET A 849 -46.23 -8.91 -14.75
N SER A 850 -45.48 -9.60 -13.88
CA SER A 850 -44.62 -10.72 -14.27
C SER A 850 -45.44 -11.89 -14.84
N LYS A 851 -46.49 -12.34 -14.14
CA LYS A 851 -47.43 -13.40 -14.60
C LYS A 851 -48.06 -13.03 -15.95
N THR A 852 -48.63 -11.84 -16.07
CA THR A 852 -49.40 -11.42 -17.27
C THR A 852 -48.53 -11.12 -18.49
N THR A 853 -47.24 -10.82 -18.31
CA THR A 853 -46.32 -10.55 -19.44
C THR A 853 -45.37 -11.70 -19.75
N GLU A 854 -45.38 -12.77 -18.96
CA GLU A 854 -44.42 -13.88 -19.03
C GLU A 854 -42.95 -13.39 -18.96
N ARG A 855 -42.72 -12.31 -18.19
CA ARG A 855 -41.39 -11.69 -18.02
C ARG A 855 -40.90 -11.77 -16.59
N GLU A 856 -39.60 -11.97 -16.45
CA GLU A 856 -38.88 -11.75 -15.20
C GLU A 856 -38.78 -10.24 -14.91
N ILE A 857 -39.16 -9.85 -13.71
CA ILE A 857 -38.98 -8.48 -13.19
C ILE A 857 -38.10 -8.59 -11.94
N ILE A 858 -36.95 -7.93 -11.96
CA ILE A 858 -36.04 -7.82 -10.81
C ILE A 858 -36.20 -6.41 -10.24
N LEU A 859 -36.73 -6.33 -9.02
CA LEU A 859 -36.93 -5.08 -8.30
C LEU A 859 -35.98 -5.04 -7.11
N ARG A 860 -35.02 -4.12 -7.13
CA ARG A 860 -34.13 -3.82 -6.00
C ARG A 860 -34.76 -2.74 -5.13
N ASP A 861 -35.04 -3.04 -3.87
CA ASP A 861 -35.28 -2.04 -2.84
C ASP A 861 -33.96 -1.52 -2.25
N SER A 862 -34.03 -0.73 -1.16
CA SER A 862 -32.87 -0.19 -0.45
C SER A 862 -31.63 -1.10 -0.41
N ASN A 863 -31.79 -2.39 -0.08
CA ASN A 863 -30.68 -3.37 -0.10
C ASN A 863 -31.09 -4.79 -0.58
N ARG A 864 -32.39 -5.09 -0.79
CA ARG A 864 -32.86 -6.43 -1.15
C ARG A 864 -33.37 -6.49 -2.59
N PHE A 865 -33.09 -7.60 -3.28
CA PHE A 865 -33.71 -7.94 -4.55
C PHE A 865 -34.95 -8.82 -4.38
N HIS A 866 -35.95 -8.52 -5.21
CA HIS A 866 -37.18 -9.27 -5.36
C HIS A 866 -37.23 -9.76 -6.82
N HIS A 867 -37.10 -11.07 -7.03
CA HIS A 867 -37.15 -11.68 -8.36
C HIS A 867 -38.57 -12.16 -8.62
N PHE A 868 -39.34 -11.41 -9.40
CA PHE A 868 -40.67 -11.77 -9.82
C PHE A 868 -40.61 -12.60 -11.10
N LYS A 869 -41.14 -13.82 -11.04
CA LYS A 869 -41.26 -14.73 -12.19
C LYS A 869 -42.54 -15.54 -12.05
N ASP A 870 -43.33 -15.64 -13.12
CA ASP A 870 -44.55 -16.45 -13.20
C ASP A 870 -45.59 -16.15 -12.09
N GLY A 871 -45.57 -14.92 -11.55
CA GLY A 871 -46.42 -14.48 -10.42
C GLY A 871 -45.89 -14.78 -9.02
N LEU A 872 -44.77 -15.49 -8.91
CA LEU A 872 -44.05 -15.75 -7.67
C LEU A 872 -42.96 -14.69 -7.44
N CYS A 873 -42.42 -14.63 -6.22
CA CYS A 873 -41.30 -13.76 -5.86
C CYS A 873 -40.27 -14.55 -5.02
N SER A 874 -38.97 -14.33 -5.24
CA SER A 874 -37.89 -14.99 -4.47
C SER A 874 -37.97 -14.80 -2.96
N CYS A 875 -38.73 -13.82 -2.46
CA CYS A 875 -38.96 -13.65 -1.03
C CYS A 875 -39.93 -14.69 -0.41
N ASN A 876 -40.64 -15.49 -1.20
CA ASN A 876 -41.69 -16.41 -0.73
C ASN A 876 -42.78 -15.78 0.17
N GLY A 877 -42.97 -14.46 0.06
CA GLY A 877 -43.87 -13.67 0.92
C GLY A 877 -43.23 -13.19 2.23
N PHE A 878 -42.00 -13.61 2.55
CA PHE A 878 -41.23 -13.22 3.73
C PHE A 878 -40.30 -12.04 3.41
N TRP A 879 -40.81 -10.81 3.50
CA TRP A 879 -40.01 -9.61 3.15
C TRP A 879 -40.18 -8.39 4.04
#